data_AF-A0A813JQE4-F1
#
_entry.id   AF-A0A813JQE4-F1
#
_cell.length_a   1.000
_cell.length_b   1.000
_cell.length_c   1.000
_cell.angle_alpha   90.00
_cell.angle_beta   90.00
_cell.angle_gamma   90.00
#
_symmetry.space_group_name_H-M   'P 1'
#
loop_
_entity.id
_entity.type
_entity.pdbx_description
1 polymer ?
#
loop_
_entity_poly.entity_id
_entity_poly.type
_entity_poly.pdbx_seq_one_letter_code
_entity_poly.pdbx_strand_id
1 'polypeptide(L)'
;MLSGPVTTGLEASVDFLAQALLEDRHLGQLHELLSSRWHTYHSAHAAVKLLEQHGAELTPEEEQHLISTLGEAELIDALLAKIPSQSNAQSQTFNIHLQMIVSAAHRIRQGLEDFQPEEIAAALTDVDRTAIAPLVLKMAVVQAGSEVKNLLQNQKAWSKDAEQKMSRLVTGQGEALQAKRRLALAESRLRGRGSAFKQTAKKAIARLLSGAANAFLSQLLATWLTIARQARRENAVTEEYSGRIEQMEEQLMASRANQLLSVRAVMQRRALGLDSALVREVFDFFRTQVSDRKAEEVLSQEVRKVQAKLKTFKTSHAANVKQIMTRVGAACDAGLLMTSIKAWESSLSESKRQFELRGKVEAVETALKKRREAQNDAAKKIIIHLSRASDVGLSHMVVKSWAKYGKGATQDSGMADLLNAQLGRLSDFGIRNARTAFSTLNKAGKQLDLFLLQRTFSAWQLDNKLEKLLRRHQAIMESKKEQLRSVNGMFRSFAHELEGTTSKSPSGAKSSVRDLWAFAKSAIVNKRTGRDVGGVGLRAIMRDVGTEVKSLALLDTDELLLFYSAAHKTTLPSVTDLNADCRTPKIITGGLLSLWDSGGLLMEDAVSELVLWADKDQDGRVSAAEFKAAREVVFGNEAAYQLTEWGQQLELVQNLESAIGIPPEPASSCLAEDLWVLYILWGIWFVSLPVYLWDLEGLDEAWVFAWHAWAAMLFELF
;
A
#
# COMPACT_ATOMS: atom_id res chain seq x y z
N MET A 1 38.14 -31.83 22.26
CA MET A 1 39.37 -31.01 22.12
C MET A 1 39.18 -29.92 21.06
N LEU A 2 38.18 -29.03 21.21
CA LEU A 2 37.93 -27.88 20.32
C LEU A 2 37.58 -26.62 21.16
N SER A 3 38.18 -26.46 22.34
CA SER A 3 37.73 -25.49 23.36
C SER A 3 38.63 -24.26 23.53
N GLY A 4 39.49 -23.93 22.55
CA GLY A 4 40.49 -22.86 22.71
C GLY A 4 40.30 -21.65 21.78
N PRO A 5 40.48 -21.82 20.45
CA PRO A 5 40.50 -20.69 19.52
C PRO A 5 39.15 -20.31 18.90
N VAL A 6 38.18 -21.24 18.86
CA VAL A 6 36.86 -20.98 18.23
C VAL A 6 35.93 -20.23 19.17
N THR A 7 35.97 -20.54 20.47
CA THR A 7 35.14 -19.87 21.48
C THR A 7 35.59 -18.43 21.70
N THR A 8 36.89 -18.18 21.72
CA THR A 8 37.47 -16.83 21.84
C THR A 8 37.19 -15.97 20.60
N GLY A 9 37.21 -16.56 19.41
CA GLY A 9 36.82 -15.86 18.18
C GLY A 9 35.32 -15.52 18.13
N LEU A 10 34.46 -16.38 18.68
CA LEU A 10 33.02 -16.14 18.76
C LEU A 10 32.70 -15.04 19.78
N GLU A 11 33.29 -15.09 20.99
CA GLU A 11 33.15 -14.04 22.00
C GLU A 11 33.58 -12.67 21.45
N ALA A 12 34.74 -12.60 20.79
CA ALA A 12 35.21 -11.36 20.17
C ALA A 12 34.31 -10.87 19.02
N SER A 13 33.66 -11.78 18.29
CA SER A 13 32.72 -11.43 17.22
C SER A 13 31.39 -10.90 17.77
N VAL A 14 30.93 -11.45 18.90
CA VAL A 14 29.72 -10.98 19.60
C VAL A 14 29.97 -9.63 20.26
N ASP A 15 31.12 -9.43 20.90
CA ASP A 15 31.51 -8.13 21.46
C ASP A 15 31.65 -7.07 20.36
N PHE A 16 32.22 -7.43 19.21
CA PHE A 16 32.32 -6.54 18.05
C PHE A 16 30.93 -6.21 17.48
N LEU A 17 30.05 -7.20 17.31
CA LEU A 17 28.68 -6.97 16.83
C LEU A 17 27.86 -6.13 17.81
N ALA A 18 28.01 -6.37 19.12
CA ALA A 18 27.39 -5.55 20.15
C ALA A 18 27.89 -4.10 20.07
N GLN A 19 29.20 -3.88 19.97
CA GLN A 19 29.75 -2.52 19.87
C GLN A 19 29.43 -1.82 18.54
N ALA A 20 29.42 -2.54 17.42
CA ALA A 20 29.22 -1.97 16.09
C ALA A 20 27.75 -1.80 15.69
N LEU A 21 26.85 -2.70 16.14
CA LEU A 21 25.42 -2.64 15.83
C LEU A 21 24.58 -1.96 16.91
N LEU A 22 25.11 -1.75 18.12
CA LEU A 22 24.42 -1.05 19.21
C LEU A 22 24.97 0.37 19.45
N GLU A 23 25.35 1.10 18.39
CA GLU A 23 25.44 2.57 18.48
C GLU A 23 24.08 3.15 18.90
N ASP A 24 24.07 4.23 19.70
CA ASP A 24 22.85 4.86 20.24
C ASP A 24 21.74 5.07 19.19
N ARG A 25 22.13 5.37 17.95
CA ARG A 25 21.21 5.55 16.83
C ARG A 25 20.52 4.24 16.41
N HIS A 26 21.27 3.15 16.33
CA HIS A 26 20.74 1.83 15.99
C HIS A 26 19.96 1.23 17.14
N LEU A 27 20.36 1.47 18.39
CA LEU A 27 19.57 1.15 19.58
C LEU A 27 18.21 1.85 19.56
N GLY A 28 18.16 3.13 19.19
CA GLY A 28 16.89 3.85 19.01
C GLY A 28 16.00 3.22 17.94
N GLN A 29 16.56 2.87 16.78
CA GLN A 29 15.82 2.21 15.69
C GLN A 29 15.39 0.78 16.04
N LEU A 30 16.24 0.01 16.72
CA LEU A 30 15.92 -1.32 17.22
C LEU A 30 14.84 -1.23 18.30
N HIS A 31 14.93 -0.28 19.22
CA HIS A 31 13.90 -0.05 20.22
C HIS A 31 12.58 0.33 19.55
N GLU A 32 12.56 1.21 18.55
CA GLU A 32 11.34 1.58 17.82
C GLU A 32 10.75 0.40 17.03
N LEU A 33 11.59 -0.39 16.35
CA LEU A 33 11.15 -1.58 15.60
C LEU A 33 10.70 -2.72 16.51
N LEU A 34 11.38 -2.94 17.64
CA LEU A 34 11.07 -4.00 18.59
C LEU A 34 9.89 -3.59 19.46
N SER A 35 9.82 -2.37 20.00
CA SER A 35 8.63 -1.92 20.76
C SER A 35 7.36 -1.92 19.90
N SER A 36 7.46 -1.65 18.60
CA SER A 36 6.30 -1.68 17.70
C SER A 36 5.88 -3.08 17.23
N ARG A 37 6.79 -4.07 17.19
CA ARG A 37 6.52 -5.43 16.69
C ARG A 37 6.56 -6.53 17.75
N TRP A 38 7.47 -6.44 18.72
CA TRP A 38 7.43 -7.23 19.95
C TRP A 38 6.45 -6.57 20.91
N HIS A 39 5.18 -6.90 20.76
CA HIS A 39 4.25 -6.78 21.86
C HIS A 39 4.80 -7.55 23.08
N THR A 40 4.53 -7.06 24.29
CA THR A 40 4.90 -7.67 25.58
C THR A 40 4.57 -9.16 25.66
N TYR A 41 3.66 -9.63 24.80
CA TYR A 41 3.15 -10.99 24.74
C TYR A 41 3.66 -11.82 23.56
N HIS A 42 4.54 -11.30 22.71
CA HIS A 42 5.04 -12.07 21.56
C HIS A 42 5.95 -13.23 22.00
N SER A 43 6.80 -13.00 23.02
CA SER A 43 7.59 -14.04 23.69
C SER A 43 6.69 -15.10 24.34
N ALA A 44 5.63 -14.65 25.01
CA ALA A 44 4.61 -15.51 25.61
C ALA A 44 3.89 -16.38 24.56
N HIS A 45 3.43 -15.79 23.46
CA HIS A 45 2.72 -16.51 22.41
C HIS A 45 3.64 -17.51 21.67
N ALA A 46 4.91 -17.15 21.46
CA ALA A 46 5.90 -18.08 20.92
C ALA A 46 6.17 -19.25 21.89
N ALA A 47 6.24 -18.97 23.20
CA ALA A 47 6.35 -20.01 24.22
C ALA A 47 5.11 -20.93 24.24
N VAL A 48 3.89 -20.38 24.15
CA VAL A 48 2.65 -21.16 24.04
C VAL A 48 2.66 -22.07 22.81
N LYS A 49 3.03 -21.57 21.62
CA LYS A 49 3.15 -22.40 20.41
C LYS A 49 4.19 -23.50 20.53
N LEU A 50 5.31 -23.22 21.20
CA LEU A 50 6.30 -24.25 21.49
C LEU A 50 5.76 -25.30 22.46
N LEU A 51 4.94 -24.91 23.44
CA LEU A 51 4.27 -25.82 24.36
C LEU A 51 3.21 -26.68 23.67
N GLU A 52 2.42 -26.11 22.75
CA GLU A 52 1.47 -26.83 21.90
C GLU A 52 2.18 -27.89 21.05
N GLN A 53 3.33 -27.56 20.46
CA GLN A 53 4.16 -28.53 19.72
C GLN A 53 4.65 -29.70 20.59
N HIS A 54 4.73 -29.51 21.90
CA HIS A 54 5.12 -30.53 22.87
C HIS A 54 3.91 -31.16 23.60
N GLY A 55 2.68 -30.91 23.11
CA GLY A 55 1.46 -31.56 23.57
C GLY A 55 0.75 -30.88 24.74
N ALA A 56 1.09 -29.62 25.06
CA ALA A 56 0.26 -28.82 25.97
C ALA A 56 -0.93 -28.24 25.19
N GLU A 57 -2.13 -28.76 25.44
CA GLU A 57 -3.35 -28.20 24.87
C GLU A 57 -3.76 -26.95 25.67
N LEU A 58 -3.42 -25.77 25.17
CA LEU A 58 -4.01 -24.50 25.65
C LEU A 58 -5.13 -24.10 24.69
N THR A 59 -6.28 -23.75 25.26
CA THR A 59 -7.33 -23.10 24.46
C THR A 59 -6.95 -21.64 24.20
N PRO A 60 -7.34 -21.04 23.06
CA PRO A 60 -7.02 -19.64 22.76
C PRO A 60 -7.61 -18.67 23.79
N GLU A 61 -8.73 -19.05 24.43
CA GLU A 61 -9.35 -18.27 25.52
C GLU A 61 -8.51 -18.30 26.81
N GLU A 62 -7.94 -19.46 27.16
CA GLU A 62 -7.01 -19.57 28.29
C GLU A 62 -5.70 -18.83 28.02
N GLU A 63 -5.18 -18.88 26.79
CA GLU A 63 -4.01 -18.11 26.39
C GLU A 63 -4.25 -16.61 26.61
N GLN A 64 -5.37 -16.08 26.10
CA GLN A 64 -5.71 -14.66 26.24
C GLN A 64 -5.99 -14.28 27.71
N HIS A 65 -6.60 -15.17 28.48
CA HIS A 65 -6.81 -14.97 29.92
C HIS A 65 -5.48 -14.88 30.68
N LEU A 66 -4.60 -15.87 30.53
CA LEU A 66 -3.29 -15.90 31.19
C LEU A 66 -2.46 -14.65 30.84
N ILE A 67 -2.46 -14.28 29.55
CA ILE A 67 -1.78 -13.10 29.02
C ILE A 67 -2.29 -11.79 29.64
N SER A 68 -3.61 -11.68 29.85
CA SER A 68 -4.23 -10.47 30.40
C SER A 68 -4.15 -10.34 31.92
N THR A 69 -4.06 -11.45 32.65
CA THR A 69 -4.15 -11.46 34.12
C THR A 69 -2.81 -11.60 34.84
N LEU A 70 -1.82 -12.25 34.23
CA LEU A 70 -0.55 -12.56 34.89
C LEU A 70 0.58 -11.69 34.34
N GLY A 71 1.45 -11.22 35.24
CA GLY A 71 2.70 -10.59 34.83
C GLY A 71 3.60 -11.59 34.10
N GLU A 72 4.51 -11.13 33.24
CA GLU A 72 5.30 -12.03 32.37
C GLU A 72 6.07 -13.12 33.16
N ALA A 73 6.58 -12.81 34.35
CA ALA A 73 7.24 -13.79 35.22
C ALA A 73 6.26 -14.86 35.74
N GLU A 74 5.07 -14.46 36.16
CA GLU A 74 4.02 -15.36 36.67
C GLU A 74 3.37 -16.17 35.53
N LEU A 75 3.31 -15.61 34.33
CA LEU A 75 2.82 -16.27 33.13
C LEU A 75 3.70 -17.48 32.77
N ILE A 76 5.03 -17.34 32.90
CA ILE A 76 5.97 -18.44 32.65
C ILE A 76 5.72 -19.56 33.65
N ASP A 77 5.59 -19.25 34.94
CA ASP A 77 5.33 -20.24 35.99
C ASP A 77 3.96 -20.93 35.80
N ALA A 78 2.94 -20.18 35.39
CA ALA A 78 1.61 -20.71 35.09
C ALA A 78 1.60 -21.61 33.83
N LEU A 79 2.35 -21.23 32.79
CA LEU A 79 2.53 -22.04 31.58
C LEU A 79 3.31 -23.33 31.89
N LEU A 80 4.35 -23.24 32.72
CA LEU A 80 5.13 -24.40 33.17
C LEU A 80 4.29 -25.37 34.02
N ALA A 81 3.37 -24.86 34.82
CA ALA A 81 2.45 -25.67 35.62
C ALA A 81 1.42 -26.45 34.77
N LYS A 82 1.13 -25.97 33.56
CA LYS A 82 0.19 -26.61 32.62
C LYS A 82 0.83 -27.73 31.80
N ILE A 83 2.16 -27.84 31.80
CA ILE A 83 2.86 -28.93 31.09
C ILE A 83 2.58 -30.24 31.83
N PRO A 84 2.00 -31.26 31.15
CA PRO A 84 1.76 -32.55 31.78
C PRO A 84 3.05 -33.10 32.36
N SER A 85 3.06 -33.36 33.67
CA SER A 85 4.20 -33.90 34.41
C SER A 85 4.54 -35.35 34.06
N GLN A 86 3.98 -35.88 32.96
CA GLN A 86 4.28 -37.21 32.43
C GLN A 86 5.67 -37.27 31.79
N SER A 87 6.65 -37.39 32.68
CA SER A 87 7.83 -38.26 32.59
C SER A 87 8.58 -38.34 31.27
N ASN A 88 9.17 -37.25 30.81
CA ASN A 88 10.40 -37.34 30.03
C ASN A 88 11.43 -36.35 30.53
N ALA A 89 12.66 -36.82 30.75
CA ALA A 89 13.81 -35.96 31.04
C ALA A 89 13.98 -34.86 29.97
N GLN A 90 13.53 -35.13 28.74
CA GLN A 90 13.45 -34.16 27.65
C GLN A 90 12.57 -32.96 27.98
N SER A 91 11.44 -33.15 28.67
CA SER A 91 10.54 -32.07 29.09
C SER A 91 11.18 -31.19 30.18
N GLN A 92 11.95 -31.79 31.10
CA GLN A 92 12.70 -31.02 32.11
C GLN A 92 13.84 -30.20 31.48
N THR A 93 14.61 -30.81 30.57
CA THR A 93 15.65 -30.08 29.83
C THR A 93 15.04 -28.97 28.97
N PHE A 94 13.92 -29.24 28.31
CA PHE A 94 13.18 -28.24 27.53
C PHE A 94 12.68 -27.10 28.42
N ASN A 95 12.13 -27.39 29.60
CA ASN A 95 11.65 -26.35 30.54
C ASN A 95 12.78 -25.43 31.00
N ILE A 96 13.94 -26.00 31.34
CA ILE A 96 15.11 -25.20 31.74
C ILE A 96 15.58 -24.33 30.56
N HIS A 97 15.63 -24.89 29.35
CA HIS A 97 15.99 -24.11 28.16
C HIS A 97 14.98 -23.00 27.86
N LEU A 98 13.68 -23.28 27.97
CA LEU A 98 12.62 -22.30 27.76
C LEU A 98 12.72 -21.17 28.80
N GLN A 99 12.92 -21.50 30.08
CA GLN A 99 13.05 -20.51 31.15
C GLN A 99 14.28 -19.62 30.94
N MET A 100 15.41 -20.18 30.49
CA MET A 100 16.59 -19.37 30.17
C MET A 100 16.37 -18.48 28.94
N ILE A 101 15.73 -18.98 27.88
CA ILE A 101 15.41 -18.19 26.68
C ILE A 101 14.48 -17.03 27.03
N VAL A 102 13.42 -17.30 27.80
CA VAL A 102 12.46 -16.25 28.18
C VAL A 102 13.09 -15.26 29.15
N SER A 103 13.88 -15.72 30.12
CA SER A 103 14.63 -14.82 31.01
C SER A 103 15.63 -13.93 30.25
N ALA A 104 16.31 -14.47 29.24
CA ALA A 104 17.24 -13.70 28.42
C ALA A 104 16.50 -12.70 27.53
N ALA A 105 15.41 -13.11 26.89
CA ALA A 105 14.55 -12.22 26.10
C ALA A 105 13.96 -11.08 26.95
N HIS A 106 13.59 -11.36 28.21
CA HIS A 106 13.13 -10.36 29.16
C HIS A 106 14.24 -9.37 29.52
N ARG A 107 15.45 -9.84 29.86
CA ARG A 107 16.60 -8.95 30.15
C ARG A 107 17.02 -8.11 28.95
N ILE A 108 17.01 -8.67 27.73
CA ILE A 108 17.30 -7.92 26.50
C ILE A 108 16.24 -6.82 26.31
N ARG A 109 14.97 -7.13 26.53
CA ARG A 109 13.89 -6.14 26.41
C ARG A 109 14.00 -5.04 27.47
N GLN A 110 14.22 -5.42 28.72
CA GLN A 110 14.40 -4.46 29.81
C GLN A 110 15.61 -3.56 29.55
N GLY A 111 16.74 -4.13 29.11
CA GLY A 111 17.91 -3.36 28.71
C GLY A 111 17.65 -2.45 27.50
N LEU A 112 16.79 -2.84 26.56
CA LEU A 112 16.35 -1.98 25.45
C LEU A 112 15.39 -0.86 25.91
N GLU A 113 14.54 -1.11 26.90
CA GLU A 113 13.60 -0.12 27.47
C GLU A 113 14.33 0.90 28.35
N ASP A 114 15.29 0.44 29.14
CA ASP A 114 16.09 1.26 30.03
C ASP A 114 17.31 1.90 29.33
N PHE A 115 17.50 1.63 28.03
CA PHE A 115 18.65 2.06 27.23
C PHE A 115 20.00 1.68 27.85
N GLN A 116 20.10 0.47 28.40
CA GLN A 116 21.30 -0.08 29.04
C GLN A 116 21.96 -1.13 28.14
N PRO A 117 22.92 -0.75 27.26
CA PRO A 117 23.57 -1.69 26.35
C PRO A 117 24.39 -2.76 27.07
N GLU A 118 24.90 -2.48 28.27
CA GLU A 118 25.65 -3.45 29.06
C GLU A 118 24.76 -4.62 29.55
N GLU A 119 23.51 -4.36 29.89
CA GLU A 119 22.56 -5.42 30.28
C GLU A 119 22.17 -6.30 29.08
N ILE A 120 22.05 -5.70 27.89
CA ILE A 120 21.80 -6.43 26.64
C ILE A 120 23.00 -7.34 26.31
N ALA A 121 24.22 -6.80 26.39
CA ALA A 121 25.43 -7.56 26.15
C ALA A 121 25.57 -8.72 27.15
N ALA A 122 25.39 -8.45 28.45
CA ALA A 122 25.44 -9.48 29.49
C ALA A 122 24.37 -10.57 29.29
N ALA A 123 23.16 -10.20 28.91
CA ALA A 123 22.09 -11.14 28.61
C ALA A 123 22.41 -12.03 27.38
N LEU A 124 23.04 -11.46 26.35
CA LEU A 124 23.50 -12.22 25.17
C LEU A 124 24.65 -13.17 25.52
N THR A 125 25.61 -12.73 26.34
CA THR A 125 26.73 -13.59 26.78
C THR A 125 26.25 -14.76 27.66
N ASP A 126 25.22 -14.55 28.49
CA ASP A 126 24.58 -15.61 29.29
C ASP A 126 23.89 -16.67 28.39
N VAL A 127 23.32 -16.25 27.27
CA VAL A 127 22.68 -17.13 26.26
C VAL A 127 23.73 -17.97 25.52
N ASP A 128 24.89 -17.40 25.22
CA ASP A 128 25.97 -18.13 24.56
C ASP A 128 26.58 -19.22 25.44
N ARG A 129 26.76 -18.94 26.75
CA ARG A 129 27.29 -19.91 27.71
C ARG A 129 26.39 -21.12 27.94
N THR A 130 25.08 -20.99 27.72
CA THR A 130 24.06 -21.99 28.08
C THR A 130 23.70 -22.94 26.93
N ALA A 131 24.46 -22.96 25.84
CA ALA A 131 24.17 -23.75 24.63
C ALA A 131 22.82 -23.42 23.97
N ILE A 132 22.28 -22.24 24.26
CA ILE A 132 21.03 -21.73 23.68
C ILE A 132 21.26 -21.19 22.26
N ALA A 133 22.44 -20.63 21.96
CA ALA A 133 22.76 -20.17 20.61
C ALA A 133 22.56 -21.26 19.52
N PRO A 134 23.02 -22.52 19.69
CA PRO A 134 22.67 -23.63 18.80
C PRO A 134 21.17 -23.91 18.67
N LEU A 135 20.38 -23.70 19.72
CA LEU A 135 18.92 -23.88 19.72
C LEU A 135 18.21 -22.74 18.98
N VAL A 136 18.61 -21.49 19.23
CA VAL A 136 18.12 -20.31 18.51
C VAL A 136 18.47 -20.42 17.02
N LEU A 137 19.68 -20.88 16.67
CA LEU A 137 20.07 -21.13 15.30
C LEU A 137 19.19 -22.22 14.65
N LYS A 138 18.90 -23.33 15.35
CA LYS A 138 17.98 -24.37 14.86
C LYS A 138 16.57 -23.82 14.66
N MET A 139 16.06 -23.00 15.58
CA MET A 139 14.75 -22.35 15.44
C MET A 139 14.74 -21.38 14.26
N ALA A 140 15.77 -20.56 14.08
CA ALA A 140 15.91 -19.66 12.94
C ALA A 140 15.94 -20.42 11.61
N VAL A 141 16.65 -21.56 11.55
CA VAL A 141 16.67 -22.43 10.37
C VAL A 141 15.29 -23.06 10.10
N VAL A 142 14.58 -23.52 11.14
CA VAL A 142 13.22 -24.06 11.00
C VAL A 142 12.24 -22.98 10.54
N GLN A 143 12.34 -21.78 11.11
CA GLN A 143 11.53 -20.62 10.74
C GLN A 143 11.78 -20.22 9.29
N ALA A 144 13.05 -20.06 8.88
CA ALA A 144 13.43 -19.79 7.50
C ALA A 144 12.93 -20.89 6.54
N GLY A 145 13.02 -22.16 6.95
CA GLY A 145 12.47 -23.29 6.18
C GLY A 145 10.94 -23.21 6.01
N SER A 146 10.23 -22.77 7.04
CA SER A 146 8.78 -22.57 6.98
C SER A 146 8.40 -21.39 6.07
N GLU A 147 9.17 -20.31 6.09
CA GLU A 147 8.98 -19.15 5.22
C GLU A 147 9.24 -19.51 3.74
N VAL A 148 10.31 -20.26 3.45
CA VAL A 148 10.58 -20.80 2.11
C VAL A 148 9.45 -21.71 1.64
N LYS A 149 8.92 -22.57 2.51
CA LYS A 149 7.76 -23.42 2.19
C LYS A 149 6.52 -22.59 1.86
N ASN A 150 6.26 -21.52 2.61
CA ASN A 150 5.14 -20.60 2.35
C ASN A 150 5.34 -19.85 1.02
N LEU A 151 6.57 -19.40 0.72
CA LEU A 151 6.90 -18.78 -0.56
C LEU A 151 6.71 -19.74 -1.74
N LEU A 152 7.12 -21.01 -1.62
CA LEU A 152 6.88 -22.04 -2.63
C LEU A 152 5.39 -22.30 -2.86
N GLN A 153 4.57 -22.29 -1.80
CA GLN A 153 3.12 -22.40 -1.92
C GLN A 153 2.52 -21.20 -2.65
N ASN A 154 2.97 -19.98 -2.31
CA ASN A 154 2.55 -18.75 -2.98
C ASN A 154 2.96 -18.75 -4.46
N GLN A 155 4.17 -19.19 -4.78
CA GLN A 155 4.65 -19.32 -6.15
C GLN A 155 3.79 -20.31 -6.95
N LYS A 156 3.48 -21.49 -6.39
CA LYS A 156 2.59 -22.47 -7.04
C LYS A 156 1.19 -21.91 -7.28
N ALA A 157 0.63 -21.19 -6.30
CA ALA A 157 -0.67 -20.55 -6.44
C ALA A 157 -0.66 -19.49 -7.55
N TRP A 158 0.39 -18.67 -7.58
CA TRP A 158 0.60 -17.65 -8.61
C TRP A 158 0.77 -18.27 -10.01
N SER A 159 1.59 -19.31 -10.16
CA SER A 159 1.78 -20.01 -11.45
C SER A 159 0.45 -20.59 -11.97
N LYS A 160 -0.38 -21.17 -11.09
CA LYS A 160 -1.70 -21.69 -11.48
C LYS A 160 -2.66 -20.59 -11.95
N ASP A 161 -2.66 -19.42 -11.29
CA ASP A 161 -3.47 -18.27 -11.71
C ASP A 161 -2.98 -17.68 -13.05
N ALA A 162 -1.66 -17.60 -13.24
CA ALA A 162 -1.06 -17.17 -14.49
C ALA A 162 -1.41 -18.11 -15.66
N GLU A 163 -1.32 -19.43 -15.45
CA GLU A 163 -1.73 -20.44 -16.44
C GLU A 163 -3.22 -20.32 -16.82
N GLN A 164 -4.09 -20.08 -15.84
CA GLN A 164 -5.52 -19.89 -16.10
C GLN A 164 -5.80 -18.63 -16.92
N LYS A 165 -5.12 -17.51 -16.62
CA LYS A 165 -5.23 -16.27 -17.39
C LYS A 165 -4.72 -16.45 -18.82
N MET A 166 -3.56 -17.10 -18.97
CA MET A 166 -2.97 -17.34 -20.28
C MET A 166 -3.85 -18.26 -21.14
N SER A 167 -4.44 -19.30 -20.55
CA SER A 167 -5.39 -20.20 -21.24
C SER A 167 -6.60 -19.45 -21.83
N ARG A 168 -7.17 -18.50 -21.07
CA ARG A 168 -8.28 -17.65 -21.56
C ARG A 168 -7.86 -16.76 -22.73
N LEU A 169 -6.69 -16.15 -22.66
CA LEU A 169 -6.16 -15.32 -23.75
C LEU A 169 -5.94 -16.14 -25.03
N VAL A 170 -5.37 -17.34 -24.90
CA VAL A 170 -5.16 -18.26 -26.03
C VAL A 170 -6.49 -18.69 -26.67
N THR A 171 -7.51 -18.98 -25.86
CA THR A 171 -8.84 -19.33 -26.39
C THR A 171 -9.49 -18.15 -27.09
N GLY A 172 -9.44 -16.96 -26.50
CA GLY A 172 -9.97 -15.73 -27.12
C GLY A 172 -9.28 -15.39 -28.46
N GLN A 173 -7.97 -15.59 -28.56
CA GLN A 173 -7.23 -15.42 -29.82
C GLN A 173 -7.69 -16.44 -30.88
N GLY A 174 -7.95 -17.69 -30.49
CA GLY A 174 -8.50 -18.73 -31.37
C GLY A 174 -9.88 -18.39 -31.91
N GLU A 175 -10.78 -17.88 -31.06
CA GLU A 175 -12.13 -17.46 -31.45
C GLU A 175 -12.10 -16.26 -32.40
N ALA A 176 -11.25 -15.27 -32.13
CA ALA A 176 -11.06 -14.11 -33.00
C ALA A 176 -10.55 -14.51 -34.39
N LEU A 177 -9.60 -15.44 -34.46
CA LEU A 177 -9.12 -16.00 -35.72
C LEU A 177 -10.22 -16.76 -36.47
N GLN A 178 -11.05 -17.52 -35.77
CA GLN A 178 -12.19 -18.22 -36.38
C GLN A 178 -13.23 -17.22 -36.94
N ALA A 179 -13.50 -16.13 -36.22
CA ALA A 179 -14.38 -15.07 -36.69
C ALA A 179 -13.84 -14.39 -37.96
N LYS A 180 -12.53 -14.06 -37.99
CA LYS A 180 -11.87 -13.51 -39.20
C LYS A 180 -11.98 -14.46 -40.39
N ARG A 181 -11.81 -15.77 -40.19
CA ARG A 181 -12.01 -16.78 -41.27
C ARG A 181 -13.45 -16.82 -41.78
N ARG A 182 -14.45 -16.73 -40.90
CA ARG A 182 -15.88 -16.69 -41.29
C ARG A 182 -16.20 -15.43 -42.10
N LEU A 183 -15.66 -14.29 -41.70
CA LEU A 183 -15.82 -13.03 -42.41
C LEU A 183 -15.20 -13.10 -43.81
N ALA A 184 -13.94 -13.56 -43.93
CA ALA A 184 -13.28 -13.73 -45.22
C ALA A 184 -14.04 -14.68 -46.16
N LEU A 185 -14.63 -15.75 -45.61
CA LEU A 185 -15.46 -16.68 -46.38
C LEU A 185 -16.77 -16.03 -46.84
N ALA A 186 -17.42 -15.21 -46.01
CA ALA A 186 -18.62 -14.46 -46.38
C ALA A 186 -18.33 -13.42 -47.46
N GLU A 187 -17.22 -12.68 -47.36
CA GLU A 187 -16.77 -11.73 -48.37
C GLU A 187 -16.46 -12.39 -49.71
N SER A 188 -15.77 -13.54 -49.69
CA SER A 188 -15.52 -14.35 -50.88
C SER A 188 -16.82 -14.77 -51.57
N ARG A 189 -17.81 -15.23 -50.80
CA ARG A 189 -19.14 -15.58 -51.33
C ARG A 189 -19.87 -14.39 -51.94
N LEU A 190 -19.77 -13.21 -51.34
CA LEU A 190 -20.37 -11.97 -51.87
C LEU A 190 -19.68 -11.53 -53.16
N ARG A 191 -18.34 -11.53 -53.20
CA ARG A 191 -17.56 -11.20 -54.41
C ARG A 191 -17.89 -12.14 -55.56
N GLY A 192 -18.00 -13.45 -55.29
CA GLY A 192 -18.38 -14.45 -56.28
C GLY A 192 -19.81 -14.26 -56.84
N ARG A 193 -20.77 -13.85 -56.00
CA ARG A 193 -22.15 -13.57 -56.45
C ARG A 193 -22.23 -12.29 -57.29
N GLY A 194 -21.45 -11.27 -56.97
CA GLY A 194 -21.49 -9.98 -57.65
C GLY A 194 -21.16 -10.06 -59.16
N SER A 195 -20.15 -10.84 -59.55
CA SER A 195 -19.74 -10.94 -60.95
C SER A 195 -20.66 -11.83 -61.79
N ALA A 196 -21.06 -12.99 -61.24
CA ALA A 196 -21.97 -13.92 -61.90
C ALA A 196 -23.35 -13.28 -62.12
N PHE A 197 -23.92 -12.65 -61.09
CA PHE A 197 -25.22 -11.99 -61.20
C PHE A 197 -25.20 -10.84 -62.22
N LYS A 198 -24.13 -10.03 -62.27
CA LYS A 198 -23.98 -8.96 -63.26
C LYS A 198 -24.01 -9.50 -64.70
N GLN A 199 -23.35 -10.63 -64.97
CA GLN A 199 -23.36 -11.21 -66.32
C GLN A 199 -24.70 -11.85 -66.67
N THR A 200 -25.35 -12.53 -65.73
CA THR A 200 -26.68 -13.12 -65.96
C THR A 200 -27.73 -12.03 -66.17
N ALA A 201 -27.68 -10.95 -65.39
CA ALA A 201 -28.53 -9.78 -65.55
C ALA A 201 -28.31 -9.10 -66.90
N LYS A 202 -27.04 -8.87 -67.32
CA LYS A 202 -26.74 -8.31 -68.64
C LYS A 202 -27.26 -9.18 -69.79
N LYS A 203 -27.07 -10.51 -69.73
CA LYS A 203 -27.57 -11.44 -70.76
C LYS A 203 -29.10 -11.51 -70.78
N ALA A 204 -29.75 -11.47 -69.62
CA ALA A 204 -31.20 -11.43 -69.51
C ALA A 204 -31.76 -10.15 -70.13
N ILE A 205 -31.18 -8.97 -69.81
CA ILE A 205 -31.56 -7.68 -70.37
C ILE A 205 -31.33 -7.65 -71.89
N ALA A 206 -30.20 -8.15 -72.39
CA ALA A 206 -29.91 -8.18 -73.82
C ALA A 206 -30.90 -9.05 -74.62
N ARG A 207 -31.31 -10.21 -74.10
CA ARG A 207 -32.35 -11.06 -74.72
C ARG A 207 -33.73 -10.42 -74.69
N LEU A 208 -34.02 -9.64 -73.65
CA LEU A 208 -35.29 -8.94 -73.47
C LEU A 208 -35.43 -7.76 -74.45
N LEU A 209 -34.32 -7.10 -74.79
CA LEU A 209 -34.30 -5.97 -75.74
C LEU A 209 -34.36 -6.38 -77.22
N SER A 210 -34.06 -7.64 -77.58
CA SER A 210 -33.83 -8.01 -78.99
C SER A 210 -35.00 -8.68 -79.72
N GLY A 211 -36.21 -8.82 -79.15
CA GLY A 211 -37.24 -9.60 -79.84
C GLY A 211 -38.72 -9.35 -79.55
N ALA A 212 -39.10 -8.63 -78.48
CA ALA A 212 -40.52 -8.44 -78.20
C ALA A 212 -40.74 -7.25 -77.26
N ALA A 213 -40.81 -6.04 -77.81
CA ALA A 213 -41.07 -4.82 -77.03
C ALA A 213 -42.34 -4.94 -76.16
N ASN A 214 -43.37 -5.63 -76.65
CA ASN A 214 -44.61 -5.86 -75.89
C ASN A 214 -44.43 -6.92 -74.79
N ALA A 215 -43.64 -7.98 -75.01
CA ALA A 215 -43.33 -8.94 -73.95
C ALA A 215 -42.42 -8.30 -72.89
N PHE A 216 -41.48 -7.45 -73.30
CA PHE A 216 -40.63 -6.64 -72.42
C PHE A 216 -41.46 -5.71 -71.54
N LEU A 217 -42.41 -4.96 -72.11
CA LEU A 217 -43.34 -4.14 -71.33
C LEU A 217 -44.18 -4.97 -70.36
N SER A 218 -44.71 -6.13 -70.80
CA SER A 218 -45.47 -7.01 -69.90
C SER A 218 -44.63 -7.56 -68.76
N GLN A 219 -43.36 -7.89 -69.02
CA GLN A 219 -42.43 -8.40 -68.01
C GLN A 219 -41.93 -7.27 -67.10
N LEU A 220 -41.68 -6.06 -67.61
CA LEU A 220 -41.38 -4.89 -66.79
C LEU A 220 -42.54 -4.56 -65.86
N LEU A 221 -43.77 -4.50 -66.36
CA LEU A 221 -44.95 -4.26 -65.54
C LEU A 221 -45.15 -5.37 -64.51
N ALA A 222 -44.90 -6.64 -64.87
CA ALA A 222 -44.94 -7.75 -63.93
C ALA A 222 -43.85 -7.63 -62.84
N THR A 223 -42.62 -7.31 -63.22
CA THR A 223 -41.50 -7.13 -62.27
C THR A 223 -41.72 -5.92 -61.36
N TRP A 224 -42.19 -4.80 -61.90
CA TRP A 224 -42.58 -3.62 -61.13
C TRP A 224 -43.70 -3.96 -60.14
N LEU A 225 -44.72 -4.69 -60.58
CA LEU A 225 -45.80 -5.15 -59.69
C LEU A 225 -45.27 -6.09 -58.59
N THR A 226 -44.32 -6.97 -58.89
CA THR A 226 -43.71 -7.83 -57.87
C THR A 226 -42.86 -7.03 -56.88
N ILE A 227 -42.06 -6.06 -57.35
CA ILE A 227 -41.25 -5.18 -56.50
C ILE A 227 -42.16 -4.30 -55.64
N ALA A 228 -43.23 -3.73 -56.20
CA ALA A 228 -44.21 -2.94 -55.46
C ALA A 228 -44.93 -3.76 -54.38
N ARG A 229 -45.28 -5.02 -54.69
CA ARG A 229 -45.86 -5.95 -53.70
C ARG A 229 -44.85 -6.34 -52.62
N GLN A 230 -43.59 -6.55 -53.01
CA GLN A 230 -42.52 -6.87 -52.07
C GLN A 230 -42.24 -5.68 -51.15
N ALA A 231 -42.08 -4.47 -51.68
CA ALA A 231 -41.91 -3.24 -50.91
C ALA A 231 -43.07 -3.00 -49.94
N ARG A 232 -44.32 -3.30 -50.33
CA ARG A 232 -45.47 -3.25 -49.40
C ARG A 232 -45.36 -4.26 -48.26
N ARG A 233 -44.90 -5.48 -48.54
CA ARG A 233 -44.68 -6.50 -47.50
C ARG A 233 -43.52 -6.13 -46.59
N GLU A 234 -42.42 -5.65 -47.15
CA GLU A 234 -41.26 -5.17 -46.40
C GLU A 234 -41.64 -3.98 -45.52
N ASN A 235 -42.38 -2.99 -46.02
CA ASN A 235 -42.87 -1.88 -45.22
C ASN A 235 -43.79 -2.34 -44.07
N ALA A 236 -44.71 -3.29 -44.32
CA ALA A 236 -45.57 -3.84 -43.27
C ALA A 236 -44.76 -4.58 -42.18
N VAL A 237 -43.71 -5.29 -42.59
CA VAL A 237 -42.78 -5.98 -41.69
C VAL A 237 -41.92 -4.97 -40.91
N THR A 238 -41.44 -3.92 -41.56
CA THR A 238 -40.68 -2.83 -40.91
C THR A 238 -41.55 -2.10 -39.89
N GLU A 239 -42.81 -1.84 -40.20
CA GLU A 239 -43.76 -1.24 -39.25
C GLU A 239 -43.98 -2.15 -38.03
N GLU A 240 -44.20 -3.46 -38.24
CA GLU A 240 -44.33 -4.43 -37.14
C GLU A 240 -43.05 -4.50 -36.27
N TYR A 241 -41.86 -4.54 -36.89
CA TYR A 241 -40.61 -4.58 -36.16
C TYR A 241 -40.30 -3.25 -35.46
N SER A 242 -40.65 -2.11 -36.05
CA SER A 242 -40.48 -0.80 -35.41
C SER A 242 -41.26 -0.72 -34.11
N GLY A 243 -42.54 -1.13 -34.13
CA GLY A 243 -43.36 -1.17 -32.90
C GLY A 243 -42.83 -2.17 -31.86
N ARG A 244 -42.30 -3.32 -32.27
CA ARG A 244 -41.65 -4.27 -31.34
C ARG A 244 -40.35 -3.71 -30.75
N ILE A 245 -39.56 -2.99 -31.53
CA ILE A 245 -38.32 -2.34 -31.06
C ILE A 245 -38.68 -1.26 -30.04
N GLU A 246 -39.65 -0.39 -30.34
CA GLU A 246 -40.12 0.64 -29.40
C GLU A 246 -40.61 0.03 -28.07
N GLN A 247 -41.40 -1.04 -28.12
CA GLN A 247 -41.85 -1.75 -26.92
C GLN A 247 -40.69 -2.36 -26.11
N MET A 248 -39.71 -2.96 -26.79
CA MET A 248 -38.54 -3.52 -26.11
C MET A 248 -37.64 -2.44 -25.52
N GLU A 249 -37.51 -1.29 -26.19
CA GLU A 249 -36.78 -0.13 -25.68
C GLU A 249 -37.49 0.49 -24.46
N GLU A 250 -38.81 0.59 -24.48
CA GLU A 250 -39.61 1.06 -23.34
C GLU A 250 -39.46 0.11 -22.14
N GLN A 251 -39.55 -1.21 -22.36
CA GLN A 251 -39.30 -2.22 -21.32
C GLN A 251 -37.87 -2.16 -20.78
N LEU A 252 -36.89 -1.96 -21.65
CA LEU A 252 -35.49 -1.79 -21.25
C LEU A 252 -35.33 -0.55 -20.36
N MET A 253 -35.90 0.59 -20.76
CA MET A 253 -35.84 1.83 -19.99
C MET A 253 -36.56 1.70 -18.64
N ALA A 254 -37.74 1.07 -18.60
CA ALA A 254 -38.44 0.76 -17.36
C ALA A 254 -37.63 -0.16 -16.43
N SER A 255 -36.99 -1.20 -17.00
CA SER A 255 -36.14 -2.11 -16.21
C SER A 255 -34.91 -1.39 -15.64
N ARG A 256 -34.26 -0.50 -16.42
CA ARG A 256 -33.14 0.33 -15.96
C ARG A 256 -33.57 1.32 -14.89
N ALA A 257 -34.72 1.98 -15.04
CA ALA A 257 -35.28 2.87 -14.03
C ALA A 257 -35.55 2.13 -12.71
N ASN A 258 -36.16 0.94 -12.77
CA ASN A 258 -36.41 0.10 -11.60
C ASN A 258 -35.12 -0.38 -10.93
N GLN A 259 -34.10 -0.75 -11.71
CA GLN A 259 -32.78 -1.11 -11.20
C GLN A 259 -32.12 0.07 -10.49
N LEU A 260 -32.16 1.27 -11.06
CA LEU A 260 -31.63 2.49 -10.45
C LEU A 260 -32.35 2.85 -9.14
N LEU A 261 -33.68 2.72 -9.09
CA LEU A 261 -34.46 2.92 -7.87
C LEU A 261 -34.08 1.92 -6.78
N SER A 262 -33.94 0.64 -7.14
CA SER A 262 -33.49 -0.40 -6.21
C SER A 262 -32.08 -0.14 -5.68
N VAL A 263 -31.13 0.23 -6.55
CA VAL A 263 -29.76 0.59 -6.16
C VAL A 263 -29.75 1.83 -5.26
N ARG A 264 -30.53 2.87 -5.58
CA ARG A 264 -30.67 4.07 -4.75
C ARG A 264 -31.23 3.72 -3.36
N ALA A 265 -32.27 2.89 -3.28
CA ALA A 265 -32.85 2.46 -2.01
C ALA A 265 -31.87 1.63 -1.17
N VAL A 266 -31.03 0.79 -1.79
CA VAL A 266 -29.97 0.05 -1.09
C VAL A 266 -28.87 1.00 -0.60
N MET A 267 -28.43 1.94 -1.43
CA MET A 267 -27.43 2.94 -1.05
C MET A 267 -27.93 3.83 0.09
N GLN A 268 -29.19 4.26 0.05
CA GLN A 268 -29.79 5.08 1.10
C GLN A 268 -29.93 4.30 2.42
N ARG A 269 -30.38 3.04 2.38
CA ARG A 269 -30.40 2.17 3.58
C ARG A 269 -28.99 1.97 4.15
N ARG A 270 -27.99 1.81 3.29
CA ARG A 270 -26.59 1.66 3.73
C ARG A 270 -26.03 2.96 4.31
N ALA A 271 -26.36 4.11 3.74
CA ALA A 271 -25.97 5.41 4.27
C ALA A 271 -26.55 5.63 5.67
N LEU A 272 -27.86 5.41 5.84
CA LEU A 272 -28.51 5.48 7.15
C LEU A 272 -27.91 4.48 8.15
N GLY A 273 -27.57 3.27 7.70
CA GLY A 273 -26.87 2.28 8.51
C GLY A 273 -25.48 2.75 8.97
N LEU A 274 -24.71 3.37 8.08
CA LEU A 274 -23.39 3.94 8.41
C LEU A 274 -23.51 5.12 9.37
N ASP A 275 -24.50 6.00 9.19
CA ASP A 275 -24.74 7.10 10.12
C ASP A 275 -25.08 6.59 11.52
N SER A 276 -25.93 5.55 11.62
CA SER A 276 -26.24 4.91 12.90
C SER A 276 -25.04 4.22 13.54
N ALA A 277 -24.16 3.62 12.72
CA ALA A 277 -22.93 2.99 13.19
C ALA A 277 -21.92 4.03 13.69
N LEU A 278 -21.79 5.17 12.99
CA LEU A 278 -20.94 6.29 13.41
C LEU A 278 -21.40 6.87 14.74
N VAL A 279 -22.70 7.10 14.90
CA VAL A 279 -23.27 7.58 16.18
C VAL A 279 -22.96 6.59 17.30
N ARG A 280 -23.13 5.28 17.05
CA ARG A 280 -22.80 4.23 18.01
C ARG A 280 -21.31 4.23 18.38
N GLU A 281 -20.42 4.34 17.40
CA GLU A 281 -18.97 4.38 17.62
C GLU A 281 -18.55 5.61 18.43
N VAL A 282 -19.15 6.77 18.19
CA VAL A 282 -18.94 7.98 19.01
C VAL A 282 -19.38 7.76 20.45
N PHE A 283 -20.53 7.12 20.68
CA PHE A 283 -21.00 6.79 22.04
C PHE A 283 -20.11 5.76 22.73
N ASP A 284 -19.66 4.73 22.01
CA ASP A 284 -18.76 3.71 22.53
C ASP A 284 -17.40 4.33 22.87
N PHE A 285 -16.87 5.24 22.03
CA PHE A 285 -15.66 5.99 22.33
C PHE A 285 -15.81 6.85 23.60
N PHE A 286 -16.92 7.57 23.76
CA PHE A 286 -17.19 8.32 24.99
C PHE A 286 -17.28 7.40 26.22
N ARG A 287 -17.92 6.25 26.09
CA ARG A 287 -18.02 5.26 27.16
C ARG A 287 -16.64 4.73 27.56
N THR A 288 -15.80 4.41 26.58
CA THR A 288 -14.41 3.96 26.79
C THR A 288 -13.59 5.05 27.47
N GLN A 289 -13.64 6.30 27.00
CA GLN A 289 -12.97 7.44 27.64
C GLN A 289 -13.37 7.63 29.12
N VAL A 290 -14.65 7.48 29.44
CA VAL A 290 -15.13 7.55 30.83
C VAL A 290 -14.64 6.36 31.66
N SER A 291 -14.57 5.17 31.06
CA SER A 291 -14.03 3.96 31.70
C SER A 291 -12.53 4.07 31.98
N ASP A 292 -11.76 4.52 30.98
CA ASP A 292 -10.31 4.69 31.06
C ASP A 292 -9.96 5.73 32.10
N ARG A 293 -10.68 6.86 32.14
CA ARG A 293 -10.49 7.88 33.18
C ARG A 293 -10.76 7.34 34.59
N LYS A 294 -11.78 6.49 34.75
CA LYS A 294 -12.03 5.82 36.05
C LYS A 294 -10.91 4.85 36.41
N ALA A 295 -10.42 4.08 35.45
CA ALA A 295 -9.31 3.16 35.65
C ALA A 295 -8.01 3.91 36.00
N GLU A 296 -7.73 5.03 35.34
CA GLU A 296 -6.59 5.90 35.63
C GLU A 296 -6.72 6.54 37.02
N GLU A 297 -7.93 6.96 37.43
CA GLU A 297 -8.16 7.42 38.79
C GLU A 297 -7.88 6.33 39.83
N VAL A 298 -8.34 5.09 39.61
CA VAL A 298 -8.04 3.94 40.50
C VAL A 298 -6.54 3.64 40.53
N LEU A 299 -5.88 3.56 39.38
CA LEU A 299 -4.45 3.31 39.27
C LEU A 299 -3.65 4.42 39.96
N SER A 300 -4.03 5.69 39.79
CA SER A 300 -3.38 6.82 40.45
C SER A 300 -3.52 6.73 41.98
N GLN A 301 -4.65 6.23 42.50
CA GLN A 301 -4.84 5.98 43.92
C GLN A 301 -3.98 4.83 44.42
N GLU A 302 -3.82 3.76 43.64
CA GLU A 302 -2.94 2.64 43.98
C GLU A 302 -1.47 3.02 43.94
N VAL A 303 -1.03 3.77 42.92
CA VAL A 303 0.33 4.34 42.85
C VAL A 303 0.59 5.22 44.08
N ARG A 304 -0.36 6.06 44.49
CA ARG A 304 -0.24 6.85 45.73
C ARG A 304 -0.11 5.96 46.97
N LYS A 305 -0.89 4.86 47.07
CA LYS A 305 -0.79 3.89 48.17
C LYS A 305 0.56 3.17 48.18
N VAL A 306 1.06 2.73 47.02
CA VAL A 306 2.37 2.07 46.89
C VAL A 306 3.48 3.05 47.21
N GLN A 307 3.42 4.28 46.72
CA GLN A 307 4.41 5.31 47.02
C GLN A 307 4.43 5.67 48.51
N ALA A 308 3.25 5.68 49.17
CA ALA A 308 3.16 5.81 50.63
C ALA A 308 3.81 4.60 51.33
N LYS A 309 3.47 3.36 50.94
CA LYS A 309 4.09 2.14 51.49
C LYS A 309 5.60 2.11 51.27
N LEU A 310 6.09 2.54 50.12
CA LEU A 310 7.52 2.59 49.78
C LEU A 310 8.24 3.62 50.65
N LYS A 311 7.61 4.77 50.94
CA LYS A 311 8.13 5.73 51.93
C LYS A 311 8.23 5.09 53.32
N THR A 312 7.18 4.41 53.77
CA THR A 312 7.18 3.69 55.07
C THR A 312 8.22 2.57 55.10
N PHE A 313 8.38 1.84 54.00
CA PHE A 313 9.36 0.77 53.87
C PHE A 313 10.79 1.33 53.82
N LYS A 314 11.05 2.44 53.11
CA LYS A 314 12.36 3.11 53.15
C LYS A 314 12.72 3.55 54.56
N THR A 315 11.77 4.11 55.33
CA THR A 315 12.02 4.47 56.73
C THR A 315 12.26 3.25 57.62
N SER A 316 11.50 2.16 57.43
CA SER A 316 11.65 0.92 58.19
C SER A 316 12.94 0.17 57.82
N HIS A 317 13.27 0.10 56.54
CA HIS A 317 14.47 -0.56 56.04
C HIS A 317 15.73 0.22 56.42
N ALA A 318 15.71 1.56 56.41
CA ALA A 318 16.81 2.35 56.96
C ALA A 318 17.04 2.05 58.45
N ALA A 319 15.98 1.80 59.23
CA ALA A 319 16.09 1.40 60.63
C ALA A 319 16.61 -0.05 60.78
N ASN A 320 16.08 -1.00 59.99
CA ASN A 320 16.49 -2.40 60.00
C ASN A 320 17.92 -2.60 59.47
N VAL A 321 18.34 -1.89 58.42
CA VAL A 321 19.73 -1.93 57.91
C VAL A 321 20.68 -1.33 58.94
N LYS A 322 20.29 -0.28 59.68
CA LYS A 322 21.08 0.17 60.84
C LYS A 322 21.18 -0.93 61.91
N GLN A 323 20.09 -1.65 62.19
CA GLN A 323 20.07 -2.74 63.18
C GLN A 323 20.87 -3.98 62.72
N ILE A 324 20.85 -4.29 61.42
CA ILE A 324 21.62 -5.37 60.81
C ILE A 324 23.09 -4.97 60.72
N MET A 325 23.45 -3.77 60.28
CA MET A 325 24.84 -3.29 60.28
C MET A 325 25.45 -3.31 61.69
N THR A 326 24.65 -2.96 62.71
CA THR A 326 25.08 -3.04 64.11
C THR A 326 25.20 -4.48 64.64
N ARG A 327 24.48 -5.46 64.06
CA ARG A 327 24.64 -6.89 64.38
C ARG A 327 25.72 -7.60 63.56
N VAL A 328 25.87 -7.25 62.29
CA VAL A 328 26.85 -7.82 61.36
C VAL A 328 28.27 -7.35 61.71
N GLY A 329 28.42 -6.14 62.28
CA GLY A 329 29.69 -5.70 62.87
C GLY A 329 30.17 -6.53 64.07
N ALA A 330 29.33 -7.42 64.62
CA ALA A 330 29.65 -8.24 65.79
C ALA A 330 29.78 -9.75 65.51
N ALA A 331 29.54 -10.22 64.28
CA ALA A 331 29.49 -11.65 63.96
C ALA A 331 30.17 -11.97 62.61
N CYS A 332 31.46 -11.65 62.48
CA CYS A 332 32.15 -11.74 61.18
C CYS A 332 32.69 -13.14 60.83
N ASP A 333 32.90 -14.05 61.79
CA ASP A 333 33.63 -15.31 61.49
C ASP A 333 32.75 -16.58 61.47
N ALA A 334 31.69 -16.64 62.28
CA ALA A 334 30.83 -17.83 62.36
C ALA A 334 29.87 -17.99 61.17
N GLY A 335 29.47 -16.87 60.53
CA GLY A 335 28.55 -16.89 59.39
C GLY A 335 29.19 -17.47 58.12
N LEU A 336 30.47 -17.17 57.89
CA LEU A 336 31.20 -17.64 56.71
C LEU A 336 31.37 -19.16 56.71
N LEU A 337 31.70 -19.74 57.87
CA LEU A 337 31.88 -21.18 58.05
C LEU A 337 30.59 -21.96 57.74
N MET A 338 29.44 -21.41 58.15
CA MET A 338 28.14 -22.07 57.93
C MET A 338 27.69 -22.00 56.46
N THR A 339 28.05 -20.92 55.74
CA THR A 339 27.81 -20.85 54.29
C THR A 339 28.71 -21.81 53.50
N SER A 340 29.97 -22.01 53.91
CA SER A 340 30.88 -22.95 53.24
C SER A 340 30.45 -24.42 53.43
N ILE A 341 29.95 -24.79 54.62
CA ILE A 341 29.47 -26.17 54.88
C ILE A 341 28.20 -26.47 54.07
N LYS A 342 27.26 -25.53 53.94
CA LYS A 342 26.06 -25.69 53.09
C LYS A 342 26.40 -25.83 51.60
N ALA A 343 27.40 -25.11 51.12
CA ALA A 343 27.86 -25.24 49.73
C ALA A 343 28.44 -26.64 49.46
N TRP A 344 29.13 -27.24 50.44
CA TRP A 344 29.68 -28.59 50.30
C TRP A 344 28.59 -29.68 50.32
N GLU A 345 27.59 -29.56 51.19
CA GLU A 345 26.43 -30.46 51.25
C GLU A 345 25.65 -30.46 49.92
N SER A 346 25.48 -29.29 49.32
CA SER A 346 24.85 -29.15 48.00
C SER A 346 25.65 -29.83 46.88
N SER A 347 26.98 -29.84 46.96
CA SER A 347 27.85 -30.46 45.94
C SER A 347 27.82 -32.00 45.99
N LEU A 348 27.73 -32.57 47.19
CA LEU A 348 27.63 -34.03 47.39
C LEU A 348 26.29 -34.61 46.89
N SER A 349 25.19 -33.89 47.09
CA SER A 349 23.86 -34.33 46.63
C SER A 349 23.74 -34.33 45.10
N GLU A 350 24.36 -33.36 44.42
CA GLU A 350 24.37 -33.27 42.96
C GLU A 350 25.18 -34.41 42.32
N SER A 351 26.31 -34.80 42.92
CA SER A 351 27.13 -35.91 42.41
C SER A 351 26.39 -37.25 42.39
N LYS A 352 25.52 -37.50 43.38
CA LYS A 352 24.71 -38.72 43.45
C LYS A 352 23.65 -38.75 42.34
N ARG A 353 23.06 -37.60 42.03
CA ARG A 353 22.04 -37.44 40.99
C ARG A 353 22.59 -37.69 39.58
N GLN A 354 23.83 -37.31 39.33
CA GLN A 354 24.48 -37.51 38.03
C GLN A 354 24.77 -38.99 37.72
N PHE A 355 24.99 -39.84 38.73
CA PHE A 355 25.23 -41.27 38.52
C PHE A 355 23.97 -42.00 38.03
N GLU A 356 22.81 -41.69 38.60
CA GLU A 356 21.53 -42.31 38.22
C GLU A 356 21.08 -41.94 36.80
N LEU A 357 21.46 -40.75 36.32
CA LEU A 357 21.15 -40.29 34.96
C LEU A 357 21.94 -41.07 33.89
N ARG A 358 23.20 -41.44 34.16
CA ARG A 358 24.01 -42.21 33.21
C ARG A 358 23.43 -43.60 32.94
N GLY A 359 22.95 -44.30 33.97
CA GLY A 359 22.34 -45.63 33.81
C GLY A 359 21.05 -45.65 32.97
N LYS A 360 20.29 -44.55 32.94
CA LYS A 360 19.04 -44.45 32.15
C LYS A 360 19.30 -44.22 30.66
N VAL A 361 20.42 -43.59 30.30
CA VAL A 361 20.77 -43.31 28.90
C VAL A 361 21.16 -44.59 28.17
N GLU A 362 21.95 -45.46 28.80
CA GLU A 362 22.38 -46.75 28.20
C GLU A 362 21.19 -47.69 27.90
N ALA A 363 20.14 -47.67 28.72
CA ALA A 363 18.93 -48.47 28.50
C ALA A 363 18.14 -48.05 27.25
N VAL A 364 18.15 -46.77 26.89
CA VAL A 364 17.40 -46.25 25.73
C VAL A 364 18.12 -46.54 24.42
N GLU A 365 19.46 -46.48 24.41
CA GLU A 365 20.26 -46.76 23.22
C GLU A 365 20.12 -48.22 22.75
N THR A 366 19.99 -49.16 23.68
CA THR A 366 19.78 -50.59 23.35
C THR A 366 18.40 -50.88 22.76
N ALA A 367 17.36 -50.11 23.13
CA ALA A 367 16.00 -50.28 22.60
C ALA A 367 15.86 -49.76 21.15
N LEU A 368 16.52 -48.66 20.81
CA LEU A 368 16.48 -48.09 19.46
C LEU A 368 17.17 -48.98 18.42
N LYS A 369 18.22 -49.70 18.81
CA LYS A 369 18.95 -50.61 17.92
C LYS A 369 18.06 -51.77 17.45
N LYS A 370 17.25 -52.35 18.34
CA LYS A 370 16.31 -53.44 18.02
C LYS A 370 15.18 -53.02 17.07
N ARG A 371 14.70 -51.77 17.14
CA ARG A 371 13.60 -51.28 16.28
C ARG A 371 14.03 -51.10 14.82
N ARG A 372 15.30 -50.77 14.59
CA ARG A 372 15.84 -50.53 13.25
C ARG A 372 16.01 -51.84 12.46
N GLU A 373 16.30 -52.94 13.14
CA GLU A 373 16.45 -54.26 12.51
C GLU A 373 15.10 -54.81 12.00
N ALA A 374 14.00 -54.62 12.76
CA ALA A 374 12.67 -55.11 12.39
C ALA A 374 12.06 -54.45 11.12
N GLN A 375 12.43 -53.21 10.79
CA GLN A 375 11.89 -52.50 9.62
C GLN A 375 12.49 -52.98 8.29
N ASN A 376 13.73 -53.45 8.30
CA ASN A 376 14.41 -53.91 7.08
C ASN A 376 13.83 -55.23 6.53
N ASP A 377 13.24 -56.06 7.37
CA ASP A 377 12.63 -57.33 6.94
C ASP A 377 11.24 -57.16 6.33
N ALA A 378 10.50 -56.10 6.68
CA ALA A 378 9.20 -55.79 6.10
C ALA A 378 9.30 -55.33 4.63
N ALA A 379 10.33 -54.54 4.30
CA ALA A 379 10.54 -54.02 2.94
C ALA A 379 10.86 -55.13 1.92
N LYS A 380 11.61 -56.17 2.34
CA LYS A 380 11.99 -57.30 1.46
C LYS A 380 10.79 -58.15 1.03
N LYS A 381 9.75 -58.28 1.88
CA LYS A 381 8.55 -59.08 1.57
C LYS A 381 7.68 -58.48 0.46
N ILE A 382 7.66 -57.15 0.33
CA ILE A 382 6.85 -56.45 -0.68
C ILE A 382 7.43 -56.63 -2.10
N ILE A 383 8.76 -56.67 -2.22
CA ILE A 383 9.45 -56.80 -3.51
C ILE A 383 9.27 -58.21 -4.11
N ILE A 384 9.25 -59.25 -3.27
CA ILE A 384 9.07 -60.64 -3.72
C ILE A 384 7.66 -60.87 -4.28
N HIS A 385 6.66 -60.11 -3.82
CA HIS A 385 5.26 -60.24 -4.26
C HIS A 385 4.99 -59.68 -5.66
N LEU A 386 5.83 -58.75 -6.13
CA LEU A 386 5.72 -58.11 -7.45
C LEU A 386 6.34 -58.93 -8.59
N SER A 387 7.21 -59.90 -8.28
CA SER A 387 7.99 -60.66 -9.28
C SER A 387 7.27 -61.88 -9.90
N ARG A 388 6.05 -62.24 -9.45
CA ARG A 388 5.46 -63.58 -9.73
C ARG A 388 4.14 -63.63 -10.50
N ALA A 389 3.57 -62.51 -10.97
CA ALA A 389 2.29 -62.54 -11.69
C ALA A 389 2.50 -62.66 -13.22
N SER A 390 2.33 -63.88 -13.76
CA SER A 390 2.31 -64.18 -15.21
C SER A 390 0.95 -63.90 -15.87
N ASP A 391 0.88 -64.08 -17.19
CA ASP A 391 -0.12 -63.67 -18.20
C ASP A 391 -1.63 -63.62 -17.82
N VAL A 392 -2.09 -64.33 -16.80
CA VAL A 392 -3.44 -64.16 -16.22
C VAL A 392 -3.61 -62.79 -15.54
N GLY A 393 -2.51 -62.21 -15.05
CA GLY A 393 -2.49 -60.83 -14.53
C GLY A 393 -2.73 -59.78 -15.61
N LEU A 394 -2.31 -60.05 -16.85
CA LEU A 394 -2.46 -59.11 -17.97
C LEU A 394 -3.93 -59.03 -18.44
N SER A 395 -4.61 -60.17 -18.58
CA SER A 395 -6.03 -60.21 -18.95
C SER A 395 -6.92 -59.59 -17.87
N HIS A 396 -6.65 -59.87 -16.59
CA HIS A 396 -7.31 -59.19 -15.48
C HIS A 396 -7.01 -57.68 -15.48
N MET A 397 -5.80 -57.26 -15.86
CA MET A 397 -5.47 -55.84 -16.04
C MET A 397 -6.25 -55.18 -17.18
N VAL A 398 -6.45 -55.84 -18.32
CA VAL A 398 -7.20 -55.30 -19.47
C VAL A 398 -8.70 -55.20 -19.16
N VAL A 399 -9.29 -56.21 -18.53
CA VAL A 399 -10.71 -56.14 -18.12
C VAL A 399 -10.90 -55.08 -17.02
N LYS A 400 -9.97 -54.99 -16.08
CA LYS A 400 -9.98 -53.95 -15.05
C LYS A 400 -9.72 -52.56 -15.64
N SER A 401 -8.91 -52.42 -16.69
CA SER A 401 -8.69 -51.13 -17.36
C SER A 401 -9.92 -50.71 -18.16
N TRP A 402 -10.64 -51.64 -18.78
CA TRP A 402 -11.87 -51.34 -19.51
C TRP A 402 -13.04 -50.99 -18.58
N ALA A 403 -13.19 -51.73 -17.47
CA ALA A 403 -14.15 -51.36 -16.41
C ALA A 403 -13.79 -50.02 -15.76
N LYS A 404 -12.49 -49.71 -15.61
CA LYS A 404 -12.02 -48.38 -15.20
C LYS A 404 -12.32 -47.30 -16.24
N TYR A 405 -12.23 -47.61 -17.54
CA TYR A 405 -12.53 -46.66 -18.61
C TYR A 405 -14.02 -46.30 -18.65
N GLY A 406 -14.93 -47.26 -18.47
CA GLY A 406 -16.37 -46.98 -18.37
C GLY A 406 -16.75 -46.17 -17.12
N LYS A 407 -16.11 -46.46 -15.98
CA LYS A 407 -16.23 -45.60 -14.78
C LYS A 407 -15.60 -44.22 -14.99
N GLY A 408 -14.50 -44.14 -15.73
CA GLY A 408 -13.85 -42.90 -16.13
C GLY A 408 -14.77 -42.02 -16.97
N ALA A 409 -15.39 -42.57 -18.03
CA ALA A 409 -16.28 -41.80 -18.91
C ALA A 409 -17.52 -41.24 -18.19
N THR A 410 -18.09 -42.00 -17.25
CA THR A 410 -19.21 -41.51 -16.40
C THR A 410 -18.74 -40.46 -15.39
N GLN A 411 -17.55 -40.61 -14.83
CA GLN A 411 -16.92 -39.62 -13.98
C GLN A 411 -16.52 -38.35 -14.74
N ASP A 412 -16.08 -38.46 -15.99
CA ASP A 412 -15.68 -37.35 -16.86
C ASP A 412 -16.91 -36.54 -17.30
N SER A 413 -18.03 -37.19 -17.60
CA SER A 413 -19.31 -36.50 -17.85
C SER A 413 -19.79 -35.75 -16.59
N GLY A 414 -19.75 -36.39 -15.42
CA GLY A 414 -20.06 -35.73 -14.15
C GLY A 414 -19.10 -34.58 -13.82
N MET A 415 -17.83 -34.70 -14.21
CA MET A 415 -16.83 -33.66 -14.05
C MET A 415 -17.05 -32.51 -15.03
N ALA A 416 -17.53 -32.76 -16.25
CA ALA A 416 -17.94 -31.73 -17.20
C ALA A 416 -19.15 -30.93 -16.70
N ASP A 417 -20.15 -31.60 -16.11
CA ASP A 417 -21.31 -30.94 -15.49
C ASP A 417 -20.90 -30.11 -14.26
N LEU A 418 -19.99 -30.65 -13.43
CA LEU A 418 -19.39 -29.90 -12.32
C LEU A 418 -18.57 -28.70 -12.80
N LEU A 419 -17.82 -28.83 -13.89
CA LEU A 419 -17.06 -27.73 -14.49
C LEU A 419 -17.98 -26.64 -15.03
N ASN A 420 -19.09 -27.00 -15.68
CA ASN A 420 -20.09 -26.04 -16.14
C ASN A 420 -20.80 -25.34 -14.97
N ALA A 421 -21.13 -26.06 -13.91
CA ALA A 421 -21.69 -25.47 -12.69
C ALA A 421 -20.66 -24.55 -11.99
N GLN A 422 -19.37 -24.90 -12.00
CA GLN A 422 -18.31 -24.05 -11.46
C GLN A 422 -18.02 -22.82 -12.34
N LEU A 423 -18.17 -22.93 -13.66
CA LEU A 423 -18.07 -21.79 -14.59
C LEU A 423 -19.12 -20.71 -14.27
N GLY A 424 -20.37 -21.10 -14.01
CA GLY A 424 -21.40 -20.18 -13.52
C GLY A 424 -21.01 -19.48 -12.21
N ARG A 425 -20.50 -20.25 -11.23
CA ARG A 425 -20.01 -19.69 -9.96
C ARG A 425 -18.81 -18.75 -10.12
N LEU A 426 -17.90 -19.04 -11.06
CA LEU A 426 -16.74 -18.20 -11.35
C LEU A 426 -17.15 -16.88 -12.02
N SER A 427 -18.16 -16.90 -12.88
CA SER A 427 -18.75 -15.68 -13.45
C SER A 427 -19.33 -14.77 -12.35
N ASP A 428 -20.14 -15.35 -11.47
CA ASP A 428 -20.72 -14.64 -10.32
C ASP A 428 -19.66 -14.13 -9.35
N PHE A 429 -18.56 -14.88 -9.19
CA PHE A 429 -17.41 -14.46 -8.40
C PHE A 429 -16.67 -13.29 -9.04
N GLY A 430 -16.52 -13.29 -10.37
CA GLY A 430 -15.95 -12.17 -11.13
C GLY A 430 -16.76 -10.88 -10.96
N ILE A 431 -18.09 -10.97 -11.08
CA ILE A 431 -18.99 -9.82 -10.89
C ILE A 431 -18.92 -9.31 -9.44
N ARG A 432 -18.91 -10.21 -8.46
CA ARG A 432 -18.76 -9.85 -7.02
C ARG A 432 -17.43 -9.18 -6.74
N ASN A 433 -16.33 -9.71 -7.26
CA ASN A 433 -15.00 -9.13 -7.06
C ASN A 433 -14.86 -7.78 -7.75
N ALA A 434 -15.36 -7.62 -8.97
CA ALA A 434 -15.37 -6.32 -9.65
C ALA A 434 -16.14 -5.29 -8.81
N ARG A 435 -17.31 -5.66 -8.28
CA ARG A 435 -18.12 -4.78 -7.42
C ARG A 435 -17.40 -4.41 -6.12
N THR A 436 -16.72 -5.37 -5.48
CA THR A 436 -15.92 -5.13 -4.28
C THR A 436 -14.73 -4.23 -4.58
N ALA A 437 -14.03 -4.46 -5.69
CA ALA A 437 -12.90 -3.65 -6.14
C ALA A 437 -13.32 -2.20 -6.44
N PHE A 438 -14.43 -1.99 -7.13
CA PHE A 438 -15.00 -0.65 -7.34
C PHE A 438 -15.39 0.01 -6.02
N SER A 439 -15.95 -0.75 -5.07
CA SER A 439 -16.28 -0.22 -3.74
C SER A 439 -15.03 0.18 -2.96
N THR A 440 -13.92 -0.57 -3.05
CA THR A 440 -12.66 -0.20 -2.40
C THR A 440 -11.99 0.99 -3.07
N LEU A 441 -12.03 1.06 -4.41
CA LEU A 441 -11.53 2.22 -5.17
C LEU A 441 -12.31 3.49 -4.83
N ASN A 442 -13.65 3.42 -4.74
CA ASN A 442 -14.47 4.55 -4.34
C ASN A 442 -14.19 5.02 -2.90
N LYS A 443 -13.90 4.08 -1.98
CA LYS A 443 -13.47 4.44 -0.62
C LYS A 443 -12.10 5.12 -0.61
N ALA A 444 -11.15 4.60 -1.39
CA ALA A 444 -9.83 5.20 -1.54
C ALA A 444 -9.92 6.60 -2.16
N GLY A 445 -10.77 6.79 -3.18
CA GLY A 445 -11.04 8.11 -3.77
C GLY A 445 -11.59 9.11 -2.74
N LYS A 446 -12.62 8.72 -1.97
CA LYS A 446 -13.13 9.58 -0.88
C LYS A 446 -12.08 9.93 0.17
N GLN A 447 -11.18 9.00 0.46
CA GLN A 447 -10.11 9.24 1.43
C GLN A 447 -9.04 10.19 0.87
N LEU A 448 -8.74 10.09 -0.43
CA LEU A 448 -7.90 11.07 -1.13
C LEU A 448 -8.53 12.47 -1.09
N ASP A 449 -9.83 12.58 -1.37
CA ASP A 449 -10.56 13.86 -1.29
C ASP A 449 -10.49 14.46 0.12
N LEU A 450 -10.63 13.62 1.15
CA LEU A 450 -10.54 14.05 2.55
C LEU A 450 -9.11 14.49 2.90
N PHE A 451 -8.08 13.83 2.38
CA PHE A 451 -6.69 14.26 2.54
C PHE A 451 -6.41 15.61 1.85
N LEU A 452 -6.96 15.84 0.66
CA LEU A 452 -6.84 17.13 -0.03
C LEU A 452 -7.54 18.25 0.78
N LEU A 453 -8.71 17.97 1.34
CA LEU A 453 -9.44 18.91 2.18
C LEU A 453 -8.72 19.18 3.51
N GLN A 454 -8.10 18.16 4.11
CA GLN A 454 -7.27 18.33 5.30
C GLN A 454 -6.02 19.16 4.99
N ARG A 455 -5.34 18.90 3.87
CA ARG A 455 -4.14 19.65 3.46
C ARG A 455 -4.45 21.13 3.21
N THR A 456 -5.56 21.42 2.54
CA THR A 456 -6.01 22.80 2.32
C THR A 456 -6.38 23.49 3.64
N PHE A 457 -7.03 22.78 4.57
CA PHE A 457 -7.34 23.33 5.89
C PHE A 457 -6.08 23.61 6.74
N SER A 458 -5.10 22.71 6.72
CA SER A 458 -3.81 22.92 7.39
C SER A 458 -3.04 24.10 6.80
N ALA A 459 -3.01 24.23 5.47
CA ALA A 459 -2.41 25.38 4.79
C ALA A 459 -3.09 26.69 5.22
N TRP A 460 -4.43 26.72 5.22
CA TRP A 460 -5.21 27.87 5.69
C TRP A 460 -4.93 28.22 7.15
N GLN A 461 -4.77 27.23 8.04
CA GLN A 461 -4.40 27.49 9.43
C GLN A 461 -3.01 28.12 9.56
N LEU A 462 -2.05 27.65 8.74
CA LEU A 462 -0.69 28.20 8.71
C LEU A 462 -0.70 29.65 8.22
N ASP A 463 -1.44 29.94 7.15
CA ASP A 463 -1.63 31.30 6.62
C ASP A 463 -2.25 32.23 7.67
N ASN A 464 -3.28 31.78 8.40
CA ASN A 464 -3.87 32.58 9.48
C ASN A 464 -2.89 32.87 10.62
N LYS A 465 -2.04 31.90 10.99
CA LYS A 465 -1.00 32.10 12.02
C LYS A 465 0.04 33.11 11.51
N LEU A 466 0.46 32.97 10.26
CA LEU A 466 1.41 33.87 9.61
C LEU A 466 0.84 35.29 9.52
N GLU A 467 -0.42 35.45 9.13
CA GLU A 467 -1.10 36.74 9.07
C GLU A 467 -1.21 37.40 10.45
N LYS A 468 -1.55 36.64 11.50
CA LYS A 468 -1.56 37.15 12.88
C LYS A 468 -0.17 37.64 13.31
N LEU A 469 0.87 36.90 12.96
CA LEU A 469 2.25 37.25 13.28
C LEU A 469 2.69 38.51 12.51
N LEU A 470 2.35 38.61 11.22
CA LEU A 470 2.57 39.81 10.42
C LEU A 470 1.86 41.04 11.01
N ARG A 471 0.57 40.94 11.36
CA ARG A 471 -0.18 42.04 11.99
C ARG A 471 0.45 42.47 13.32
N ARG A 472 0.92 41.53 14.14
CA ARG A 472 1.62 41.83 15.40
C ARG A 472 2.93 42.58 15.16
N HIS A 473 3.76 42.12 14.24
CA HIS A 473 5.03 42.79 13.93
C HIS A 473 4.81 44.16 13.28
N GLN A 474 3.79 44.29 12.43
CA GLN A 474 3.41 45.57 11.85
C GLN A 474 2.98 46.57 12.93
N ALA A 475 2.15 46.16 13.89
CA ALA A 475 1.78 47.00 15.04
C ALA A 475 2.99 47.43 15.88
N ILE A 476 3.96 46.53 16.11
CA ILE A 476 5.20 46.85 16.83
C ILE A 476 6.06 47.85 16.03
N MET A 477 6.16 47.67 14.70
CA MET A 477 6.89 48.59 13.84
C MET A 477 6.24 49.97 13.81
N GLU A 478 4.92 50.05 13.73
CA GLU A 478 4.18 51.31 13.78
C GLU A 478 4.35 52.01 15.13
N SER A 479 4.26 51.27 16.24
CA SER A 479 4.53 51.81 17.58
C SER A 479 5.95 52.39 17.68
N LYS A 480 6.96 51.69 17.15
CA LYS A 480 8.35 52.20 17.12
C LYS A 480 8.52 53.40 16.20
N LYS A 481 7.86 53.42 15.04
CA LYS A 481 7.84 54.59 14.15
C LYS A 481 7.24 55.80 14.87
N GLU A 482 6.16 55.61 15.62
CA GLU A 482 5.52 56.68 16.38
C GLU A 482 6.40 57.18 17.53
N GLN A 483 7.09 56.29 18.24
CA GLN A 483 8.11 56.66 19.23
C GLN A 483 9.24 57.49 18.60
N LEU A 484 9.76 57.07 17.44
CA LEU A 484 10.81 57.81 16.73
C LEU A 484 10.31 59.18 16.25
N ARG A 485 9.07 59.28 15.77
CA ARG A 485 8.44 60.56 15.43
C ARG A 485 8.33 61.48 16.65
N SER A 486 7.90 60.95 17.79
CA SER A 486 7.83 61.70 19.05
C SER A 486 9.21 62.20 19.50
N VAL A 487 10.24 61.35 19.41
CA VAL A 487 11.63 61.73 19.72
C VAL A 487 12.15 62.81 18.78
N ASN A 488 11.91 62.67 17.47
CA ASN A 488 12.24 63.71 16.49
C ASN A 488 11.50 65.02 16.76
N GLY A 489 10.23 64.95 17.18
CA GLY A 489 9.46 66.11 17.63
C GLY A 489 10.11 66.80 18.84
N MET A 490 10.52 66.04 19.86
CA MET A 490 11.23 66.57 21.02
C MET A 490 12.56 67.23 20.64
N PHE A 491 13.33 66.64 19.72
CA PHE A 491 14.57 67.25 19.22
C PHE A 491 14.32 68.55 18.46
N ARG A 492 13.27 68.63 17.64
CA ARG A 492 12.90 69.87 16.94
C ARG A 492 12.45 70.96 17.90
N SER A 493 11.63 70.63 18.90
CA SER A 493 11.22 71.59 19.92
C SER A 493 12.42 72.08 20.74
N PHE A 494 13.33 71.19 21.12
CA PHE A 494 14.55 71.54 21.83
C PHE A 494 15.46 72.45 21.00
N ALA A 495 15.60 72.18 19.70
CA ALA A 495 16.35 73.06 18.80
C ALA A 495 15.72 74.46 18.72
N HIS A 496 14.38 74.56 18.60
CA HIS A 496 13.68 75.84 18.63
C HIS A 496 13.84 76.60 19.96
N GLU A 497 13.85 75.90 21.11
CA GLU A 497 14.11 76.53 22.41
C GLU A 497 15.55 77.06 22.53
N LEU A 498 16.53 76.32 21.99
CA LEU A 498 17.93 76.78 21.93
C LEU A 498 18.09 78.00 21.02
N GLU A 499 17.43 78.04 19.87
CA GLU A 499 17.43 79.20 18.96
C GLU A 499 16.71 80.41 19.59
N GLY A 500 15.63 80.19 20.34
CA GLY A 500 14.90 81.25 21.03
C GLY A 500 15.68 81.88 22.19
N THR A 501 16.41 81.08 22.97
CA THR A 501 17.17 81.54 24.15
C THR A 501 18.51 82.19 23.80
N THR A 502 19.12 81.84 22.66
CA THR A 502 20.38 82.43 22.22
C THR A 502 20.24 83.86 21.66
N SER A 503 19.05 84.31 21.26
CA SER A 503 18.84 85.69 20.75
C SER A 503 18.63 86.76 21.83
N LYS A 504 18.46 86.37 23.11
CA LYS A 504 18.30 87.30 24.24
C LYS A 504 19.17 86.86 25.41
N SER A 505 20.45 87.23 25.42
CA SER A 505 21.32 87.00 26.57
C SER A 505 21.25 88.19 27.54
N PRO A 506 20.69 88.05 28.76
CA PRO A 506 21.07 88.88 29.90
C PRO A 506 22.34 88.27 30.51
N SER A 507 23.43 89.04 30.45
CA SER A 507 24.70 88.76 31.11
C SER A 507 24.49 88.46 32.60
N GLY A 508 24.89 87.26 33.05
CA GLY A 508 25.18 87.01 34.46
C GLY A 508 24.25 86.05 35.20
N ALA A 509 24.14 84.79 34.77
CA ALA A 509 23.80 83.70 35.68
C ALA A 509 24.38 82.38 35.15
N LYS A 510 25.46 81.90 35.77
CA LYS A 510 26.06 80.59 35.49
C LYS A 510 25.18 79.49 36.10
N SER A 511 24.04 79.18 35.48
CA SER A 511 23.34 77.92 35.79
C SER A 511 24.19 76.78 35.22
N SER A 512 24.69 75.94 36.12
CA SER A 512 25.64 74.89 35.82
C SER A 512 25.05 73.92 34.79
N VAL A 513 25.84 73.51 33.78
CA VAL A 513 25.49 72.42 32.85
C VAL A 513 25.02 71.17 33.61
N ARG A 514 25.44 71.02 34.87
CA ARG A 514 25.01 69.98 35.80
C ARG A 514 23.52 70.02 36.12
N ASP A 515 22.88 71.19 36.15
CA ASP A 515 21.46 71.34 36.49
C ASP A 515 20.57 70.99 35.29
N LEU A 516 21.00 71.34 34.07
CA LEU A 516 20.38 70.86 32.83
C LEU A 516 20.50 69.34 32.68
N TRP A 517 21.67 68.77 33.03
CA TRP A 517 21.86 67.33 33.03
C TRP A 517 21.03 66.62 34.10
N ALA A 518 20.86 67.23 35.28
CA ALA A 518 20.01 66.71 36.34
C ALA A 518 18.53 66.72 35.96
N PHE A 519 18.06 67.78 35.27
CA PHE A 519 16.71 67.87 34.75
C PHE A 519 16.43 66.83 33.65
N ALA A 520 17.34 66.68 32.69
CA ALA A 520 17.23 65.65 31.65
C ALA A 520 17.23 64.23 32.23
N LYS A 521 18.07 63.96 33.23
CA LYS A 521 18.15 62.67 33.92
C LYS A 521 16.88 62.38 34.72
N SER A 522 16.31 63.40 35.37
CA SER A 522 15.02 63.33 36.08
C SER A 522 13.86 62.97 35.13
N ALA A 523 13.78 63.62 33.97
CA ALA A 523 12.74 63.38 32.97
C ALA A 523 12.80 61.97 32.36
N ILE A 524 14.01 61.43 32.15
CA ILE A 524 14.22 60.06 31.63
C ILE A 524 13.85 59.02 32.69
N VAL A 525 14.14 59.28 33.97
CA VAL A 525 13.82 58.37 35.08
C VAL A 525 12.31 58.31 35.34
N ASN A 526 11.60 59.45 35.28
CA ASN A 526 10.14 59.47 35.46
C ASN A 526 9.35 58.82 34.31
N LYS A 527 9.88 58.78 33.09
CA LYS A 527 9.26 58.00 31.99
C LYS A 527 9.47 56.48 32.11
N ARG A 528 10.45 56.03 32.91
CA ARG A 528 10.77 54.60 33.10
C ARG A 528 9.91 53.92 34.18
N THR A 529 9.29 54.71 35.06
CA THR A 529 8.42 54.24 36.16
C THR A 529 6.93 54.28 35.83
N GLY A 530 6.54 54.94 34.72
CA GLY A 530 5.23 54.76 34.07
C GLY A 530 5.13 53.41 33.37
N ARG A 531 5.23 52.34 34.16
CA ARG A 531 5.03 50.96 33.75
C ARG A 531 3.51 50.74 33.68
N ASP A 532 2.93 51.05 32.53
CA ASP A 532 1.77 50.31 32.07
C ASP A 532 1.80 50.15 30.55
N VAL A 533 1.60 48.89 30.15
CA VAL A 533 1.41 48.34 28.80
C VAL A 533 2.66 48.14 27.91
N GLY A 534 3.19 46.91 27.93
CA GLY A 534 3.44 46.18 26.67
C GLY A 534 4.87 46.03 26.12
N GLY A 535 5.91 46.55 26.79
CA GLY A 535 7.29 46.44 26.30
C GLY A 535 7.95 45.08 26.57
N VAL A 536 7.62 44.03 25.80
CA VAL A 536 8.37 42.76 25.84
C VAL A 536 9.78 43.01 25.28
N GLY A 537 10.81 42.81 26.12
CA GLY A 537 12.19 43.07 25.75
C GLY A 537 12.64 42.24 24.54
N LEU A 538 13.46 42.82 23.67
CA LEU A 538 13.98 42.20 22.44
C LEU A 538 14.57 40.79 22.67
N ARG A 539 15.17 40.56 23.85
CA ARG A 539 15.72 39.27 24.27
C ARG A 539 14.67 38.22 24.65
N ALA A 540 13.48 38.64 25.11
CA ALA A 540 12.36 37.73 25.35
C ALA A 540 11.65 37.40 24.04
N ILE A 541 11.50 38.39 23.13
CA ILE A 541 10.94 38.16 21.78
C ILE A 541 11.84 37.23 20.95
N MET A 542 13.16 37.43 20.96
CA MET A 542 14.09 36.53 20.25
C MET A 542 14.14 35.12 20.86
N ARG A 543 13.81 34.97 22.15
CA ARG A 543 13.74 33.68 22.82
C ARG A 543 12.44 32.95 22.47
N ASP A 544 11.30 33.67 22.46
CA ASP A 544 10.00 33.14 22.04
C ASP A 544 9.97 32.76 20.56
N VAL A 545 10.53 33.60 19.68
CA VAL A 545 10.66 33.29 18.24
C VAL A 545 11.61 32.11 18.02
N GLY A 546 12.70 32.00 18.79
CA GLY A 546 13.60 30.86 18.73
C GLY A 546 12.97 29.54 19.22
N THR A 547 12.07 29.59 20.21
CA THR A 547 11.31 28.42 20.67
C THR A 547 10.15 28.08 19.74
N GLU A 548 9.46 29.07 19.15
CA GLU A 548 8.37 28.84 18.20
C GLU A 548 8.87 28.33 16.84
N VAL A 549 9.98 28.87 16.32
CA VAL A 549 10.61 28.38 15.08
C VAL A 549 11.19 26.97 15.27
N LYS A 550 11.73 26.65 16.46
CA LYS A 550 12.09 25.25 16.81
C LYS A 550 10.87 24.35 16.89
N SER A 551 9.75 24.81 17.44
CA SER A 551 8.52 24.02 17.48
C SER A 551 7.86 23.84 16.11
N LEU A 552 7.94 24.82 15.21
CA LEU A 552 7.44 24.72 13.84
C LEU A 552 8.30 23.80 12.96
N ALA A 553 9.63 23.81 13.15
CA ALA A 553 10.53 22.88 12.46
C ALA A 553 10.45 21.43 12.99
N LEU A 554 10.01 21.23 14.24
CA LEU A 554 9.78 19.90 14.83
C LEU A 554 8.37 19.37 14.50
N LEU A 555 7.36 20.23 14.39
CA LEU A 555 5.99 19.83 14.06
C LEU A 555 5.84 19.30 12.62
N ASP A 556 6.58 19.85 11.65
CA ASP A 556 6.45 19.46 10.24
C ASP A 556 7.03 18.05 9.96
N THR A 557 8.02 17.59 10.73
CA THR A 557 8.56 16.22 10.63
C THR A 557 7.81 15.22 11.52
N ASP A 558 7.41 15.63 12.73
CA ASP A 558 6.77 14.71 13.68
C ASP A 558 5.29 14.48 13.35
N GLU A 559 4.55 15.47 12.82
CA GLU A 559 3.16 15.24 12.40
C GLU A 559 3.06 14.46 11.09
N LEU A 560 3.99 14.63 10.14
CA LEU A 560 4.04 13.80 8.92
C LEU A 560 4.40 12.34 9.23
N LEU A 561 5.29 12.09 10.21
CA LEU A 561 5.62 10.74 10.69
C LEU A 561 4.52 10.12 11.58
N LEU A 562 3.87 10.91 12.43
CA LEU A 562 2.71 10.47 13.21
C LEU A 562 1.50 10.17 12.31
N PHE A 563 1.30 10.90 11.20
CA PHE A 563 0.23 10.59 10.23
C PHE A 563 0.56 9.36 9.37
N TYR A 564 1.82 9.17 8.97
CA TYR A 564 2.26 7.98 8.24
C TYR A 564 2.19 6.72 9.13
N SER A 565 2.42 6.87 10.44
CA SER A 565 2.26 5.84 11.48
C SER A 565 0.77 5.58 11.84
N ALA A 566 -0.06 6.62 11.91
CA ALA A 566 -1.50 6.50 12.21
C ALA A 566 -2.30 5.90 11.05
N ALA A 567 -1.97 6.21 9.80
CA ALA A 567 -2.57 5.58 8.61
C ALA A 567 -2.23 4.08 8.49
N HIS A 568 -1.22 3.61 9.23
CA HIS A 568 -0.83 2.21 9.31
C HIS A 568 -1.31 1.49 10.59
N LYS A 569 -1.99 2.20 11.52
CA LYS A 569 -2.37 1.71 12.86
C LYS A 569 -3.87 1.49 13.10
N THR A 570 -4.74 1.63 12.11
CA THR A 570 -6.14 1.19 12.27
C THR A 570 -6.27 -0.32 12.07
N THR A 571 -6.11 -1.09 13.15
CA THR A 571 -6.65 -2.45 13.27
C THR A 571 -7.84 -2.46 14.24
N LEU A 572 -8.95 -2.96 13.70
CA LEU A 572 -10.22 -3.34 14.36
C LEU A 572 -10.04 -4.38 15.48
N PRO A 573 -11.05 -4.55 16.36
CA PRO A 573 -11.03 -5.48 17.50
C PRO A 573 -11.13 -6.96 17.07
N SER A 574 -10.68 -7.84 17.97
CA SER A 574 -10.61 -9.29 17.82
C SER A 574 -11.95 -9.94 17.42
N VAL A 575 -11.89 -10.78 16.39
CA VAL A 575 -12.95 -11.75 16.03
C VAL A 575 -12.28 -13.12 15.89
N THR A 576 -12.36 -13.93 16.94
CA THR A 576 -12.56 -15.37 16.78
C THR A 576 -13.99 -15.57 16.31
N ASP A 577 -14.20 -16.46 15.33
CA ASP A 577 -15.44 -16.70 14.57
C ASP A 577 -15.72 -15.72 13.42
N LEU A 578 -15.10 -15.97 12.27
CA LEU A 578 -15.81 -16.21 10.99
C LEU A 578 -14.84 -16.49 9.83
N ASN A 579 -15.34 -17.33 8.93
CA ASN A 579 -14.73 -17.95 7.78
C ASN A 579 -13.82 -17.10 6.87
N ALA A 580 -12.87 -17.82 6.28
CA ALA A 580 -11.96 -17.43 5.23
C ALA A 580 -12.64 -16.74 4.04
N ASP A 581 -12.15 -15.55 3.68
CA ASP A 581 -11.69 -15.19 2.33
C ASP A 581 -11.10 -13.78 2.33
N CYS A 582 -10.17 -13.54 1.40
CA CYS A 582 -9.39 -12.31 1.16
C CYS A 582 -8.06 -12.18 1.93
N ARG A 583 -6.96 -12.53 1.23
CA ARG A 583 -5.63 -11.97 1.45
C ARG A 583 -5.11 -11.39 0.14
N THR A 584 -4.77 -10.09 0.16
CA THR A 584 -4.09 -9.34 -0.90
C THR A 584 -2.57 -9.30 -0.64
N PRO A 585 -1.70 -9.31 -1.66
CA PRO A 585 -0.30 -8.91 -1.50
C PRO A 585 -0.07 -7.43 -1.83
N LYS A 586 0.70 -6.73 -0.99
CA LYS A 586 1.39 -5.46 -1.29
C LYS A 586 2.76 -5.80 -1.87
N ILE A 587 3.12 -5.34 -3.08
CA ILE A 587 4.50 -5.02 -3.54
C ILE A 587 4.44 -4.12 -4.82
N ILE A 588 5.19 -3.00 -4.79
CA ILE A 588 5.74 -2.11 -5.85
C ILE A 588 4.78 -1.48 -6.86
N THR A 589 4.31 -0.26 -6.58
CA THR A 589 3.86 0.73 -7.60
C THR A 589 4.18 2.18 -7.19
N GLY A 590 5.28 2.40 -6.45
CA GLY A 590 5.67 3.73 -5.98
C GLY A 590 6.54 4.55 -6.94
N GLY A 591 7.17 3.94 -7.94
CA GLY A 591 8.18 4.61 -8.79
C GLY A 591 7.74 4.92 -10.23
N LEU A 592 6.74 4.22 -10.77
CA LEU A 592 6.37 4.36 -12.20
C LEU A 592 5.23 5.34 -12.46
N LEU A 593 4.37 5.62 -11.48
CA LEU A 593 3.20 6.49 -11.68
C LEU A 593 3.55 7.98 -11.59
N SER A 594 4.58 8.36 -10.83
CA SER A 594 5.04 9.76 -10.74
C SER A 594 5.81 10.24 -11.97
N LEU A 595 6.27 9.30 -12.82
CA LEU A 595 6.98 9.62 -14.07
C LEU A 595 6.01 9.85 -15.23
N TRP A 596 4.77 9.36 -15.14
CA TRP A 596 3.81 9.44 -16.24
C TRP A 596 2.98 10.74 -16.19
N ASP A 597 2.69 11.26 -15.00
CA ASP A 597 1.95 12.53 -14.83
C ASP A 597 2.80 13.79 -15.06
N SER A 598 4.13 13.68 -15.10
CA SER A 598 5.03 14.83 -15.34
C SER A 598 5.48 15.01 -16.79
N GLY A 599 5.28 14.01 -17.67
CA GLY A 599 5.77 14.02 -19.06
C GLY A 599 4.77 14.53 -20.12
N GLY A 600 3.47 14.51 -19.83
CA GLY A 600 2.43 14.84 -20.83
C GLY A 600 2.34 16.33 -21.17
N LEU A 601 2.45 17.20 -20.16
CA LEU A 601 2.33 18.66 -20.33
C LEU A 601 3.58 19.30 -20.97
N LEU A 602 4.76 18.70 -20.82
CA LEU A 602 6.00 19.23 -21.40
C LEU A 602 6.15 18.92 -22.89
N MET A 603 5.43 17.91 -23.41
CA MET A 603 5.55 17.49 -24.81
C MET A 603 4.80 18.42 -25.77
N GLU A 604 3.60 18.89 -25.40
CA GLU A 604 2.85 19.86 -26.20
C GLU A 604 3.55 21.21 -26.27
N ASP A 605 4.12 21.68 -25.15
CA ASP A 605 4.87 22.94 -25.10
C ASP A 605 6.18 22.84 -25.90
N ALA A 606 6.90 21.70 -25.80
CA ALA A 606 8.13 21.49 -26.56
C ALA A 606 7.88 21.36 -28.07
N VAL A 607 6.79 20.69 -28.48
CA VAL A 607 6.42 20.58 -29.90
C VAL A 607 5.94 21.92 -30.45
N SER A 608 5.20 22.70 -29.64
CA SER A 608 4.76 24.05 -30.03
C SER A 608 5.94 25.02 -30.17
N GLU A 609 6.93 24.97 -29.27
CA GLU A 609 8.17 25.73 -29.42
C GLU A 609 9.00 25.26 -30.61
N LEU A 610 9.06 23.95 -30.88
CA LEU A 610 9.80 23.42 -32.04
C LEU A 610 9.19 23.88 -33.36
N VAL A 611 7.86 23.97 -33.44
CA VAL A 611 7.13 24.48 -34.60
C VAL A 611 7.34 25.99 -34.76
N LEU A 612 7.32 26.75 -33.66
CA LEU A 612 7.67 28.19 -33.66
C LEU A 612 9.11 28.46 -34.09
N TRP A 613 10.05 27.60 -33.71
CA TRP A 613 11.46 27.69 -34.13
C TRP A 613 11.68 27.28 -35.58
N ALA A 614 10.85 26.38 -36.09
CA ALA A 614 10.94 25.91 -37.46
C ALA A 614 10.24 26.85 -38.45
N ASP A 615 9.17 27.54 -38.06
CA ASP A 615 8.46 28.55 -38.85
C ASP A 615 9.14 29.94 -38.72
N LYS A 616 10.35 30.07 -39.25
CA LYS A 616 11.16 31.30 -39.11
C LYS A 616 10.55 32.52 -39.81
N ASP A 617 9.73 32.31 -40.83
CA ASP A 617 9.06 33.33 -41.62
C ASP A 617 7.60 33.58 -41.20
N GLN A 618 7.07 32.81 -40.24
CA GLN A 618 5.74 32.95 -39.65
C GLN A 618 4.60 32.83 -40.68
N ASP A 619 4.80 32.00 -41.70
CA ASP A 619 3.81 31.80 -42.76
C ASP A 619 2.81 30.66 -42.44
N GLY A 620 3.01 29.98 -41.31
CA GLY A 620 2.19 28.88 -40.83
C GLY A 620 2.48 27.55 -41.52
N ARG A 621 3.57 27.43 -42.29
CA ARG A 621 3.95 26.23 -43.04
C ARG A 621 5.43 25.91 -42.88
N VAL A 622 5.74 24.97 -41.99
CA VAL A 622 7.11 24.50 -41.82
C VAL A 622 7.52 23.54 -42.95
N SER A 623 8.54 23.89 -43.73
CA SER A 623 9.11 22.96 -44.71
C SER A 623 9.91 21.84 -44.02
N ALA A 624 10.03 20.67 -44.68
CA ALA A 624 10.79 19.54 -44.12
C ALA A 624 12.27 19.89 -43.84
N ALA A 625 12.83 20.86 -44.58
CA ALA A 625 14.20 21.33 -44.36
C ALA A 625 14.31 22.21 -43.11
N GLU A 626 13.35 23.10 -42.88
CA GLU A 626 13.30 23.97 -41.70
C GLU A 626 13.02 23.18 -40.43
N PHE A 627 12.10 22.21 -40.49
CA PHE A 627 11.84 21.31 -39.37
C PHE A 627 13.10 20.51 -39.00
N LYS A 628 13.85 20.04 -40.00
CA LYS A 628 15.11 19.32 -39.78
C LYS A 628 16.19 20.23 -39.18
N ALA A 629 16.30 21.48 -39.62
CA ALA A 629 17.24 22.45 -39.07
C ALA A 629 16.90 22.84 -37.62
N ALA A 630 15.62 23.07 -37.31
CA ALA A 630 15.14 23.36 -35.95
C ALA A 630 15.39 22.16 -35.02
N ARG A 631 15.15 20.94 -35.51
CA ARG A 631 15.47 19.70 -34.82
C ARG A 631 16.97 19.59 -34.51
N GLU A 632 17.86 19.85 -35.46
CA GLU A 632 19.31 19.76 -35.20
C GLU A 632 19.81 20.77 -34.15
N VAL A 633 19.15 21.93 -34.02
CA VAL A 633 19.48 22.94 -33.00
C VAL A 633 18.99 22.51 -31.60
N VAL A 634 17.80 21.92 -31.51
CA VAL A 634 17.22 21.48 -30.22
C VAL A 634 17.92 20.26 -29.65
N PHE A 635 18.43 19.37 -30.51
CA PHE A 635 19.16 18.16 -30.10
C PHE A 635 20.60 18.44 -29.59
N GLY A 636 21.04 19.70 -29.54
CA GLY A 636 22.33 20.11 -29.01
C GLY A 636 22.38 20.35 -27.49
N ASN A 637 21.25 20.37 -26.77
CA ASN A 637 21.19 20.59 -25.32
C ASN A 637 20.45 19.45 -24.60
N GLU A 638 20.87 19.15 -23.35
CA GLU A 638 20.40 18.25 -22.25
C GLU A 638 19.34 17.14 -22.50
N ALA A 639 18.41 17.27 -23.45
CA ALA A 639 17.43 16.28 -23.88
C ALA A 639 18.03 15.01 -24.53
N ALA A 640 19.33 15.05 -24.90
CA ALA A 640 20.03 13.92 -25.50
C ALA A 640 20.10 12.67 -24.58
N TYR A 641 20.06 12.84 -23.26
CA TYR A 641 20.23 11.74 -22.31
C TYR A 641 18.98 10.84 -22.20
N GLN A 642 17.78 11.42 -22.26
CA GLN A 642 16.53 10.65 -22.18
C GLN A 642 16.17 9.94 -23.49
N LEU A 643 16.59 10.50 -24.63
CA LEU A 643 16.42 9.86 -25.94
C LEU A 643 17.37 8.67 -26.15
N THR A 644 18.56 8.67 -25.55
CA THR A 644 19.44 7.50 -25.56
C THR A 644 18.90 6.33 -24.74
N GLU A 645 18.21 6.60 -23.62
CA GLU A 645 17.57 5.58 -22.80
C GLU A 645 16.37 4.94 -23.53
N TRP A 646 15.61 5.75 -24.28
CA TRP A 646 14.51 5.27 -25.11
C TRP A 646 15.00 4.46 -26.32
N GLY A 647 16.11 4.86 -26.95
CA GLY A 647 16.76 4.10 -28.02
C GLY A 647 17.22 2.71 -27.59
N GLN A 648 17.73 2.57 -26.36
CA GLN A 648 18.13 1.26 -25.79
C GLN A 648 16.93 0.35 -25.51
N GLN A 649 15.77 0.91 -25.16
CA GLN A 649 14.55 0.13 -24.97
C GLN A 649 13.96 -0.37 -26.29
N LEU A 650 14.05 0.41 -27.36
CA LEU A 650 13.59 0.01 -28.70
C LEU A 650 14.46 -1.12 -29.29
N GLU A 651 15.77 -1.05 -29.04
CA GLU A 651 16.73 -2.08 -29.46
C GLU A 651 16.48 -3.41 -28.71
N LEU A 652 16.03 -3.34 -27.45
CA LEU A 652 15.60 -4.49 -26.64
C LEU A 652 14.33 -5.16 -27.21
N VAL A 653 13.38 -4.37 -27.71
CA VAL A 653 12.15 -4.88 -28.35
C VAL A 653 12.46 -5.54 -29.69
N GLN A 654 13.33 -4.96 -30.52
CA GLN A 654 13.76 -5.56 -31.79
C GLN A 654 14.58 -6.86 -31.58
N ASN A 655 15.40 -6.91 -30.54
CA ASN A 655 16.12 -8.13 -30.16
C ASN A 655 15.18 -9.23 -29.64
N LEU A 656 14.08 -8.88 -28.97
CA LEU A 656 13.02 -9.82 -28.57
C LEU A 656 12.21 -10.32 -29.77
N GLU A 657 11.88 -9.46 -30.73
CA GLU A 657 11.14 -9.83 -31.94
C GLU A 657 11.97 -10.75 -32.85
N SER A 658 13.28 -10.51 -32.98
CA SER A 658 14.19 -11.41 -33.71
C SER A 658 14.37 -12.77 -33.03
N ALA A 659 14.35 -12.82 -31.69
CA ALA A 659 14.44 -14.06 -30.92
C ALA A 659 13.16 -14.93 -31.01
N ILE A 660 12.00 -14.31 -31.30
CA ILE A 660 10.69 -15.00 -31.41
C ILE A 660 10.40 -15.44 -32.86
N GLY A 661 11.21 -15.03 -33.84
CA GLY A 661 11.14 -15.52 -35.22
C GLY A 661 9.91 -15.01 -36.00
N ILE A 662 9.41 -13.83 -35.67
CA ILE A 662 8.29 -13.19 -36.37
C ILE A 662 8.86 -12.36 -37.54
N PRO A 663 8.47 -12.61 -38.80
CA PRO A 663 8.94 -11.82 -39.93
C PRO A 663 8.34 -10.41 -39.90
N PRO A 664 9.11 -9.35 -40.25
CA PRO A 664 8.60 -7.98 -40.26
C PRO A 664 7.57 -7.78 -41.39
N GLU A 665 6.41 -7.22 -41.06
CA GLU A 665 5.39 -6.80 -42.03
C GLU A 665 5.85 -5.57 -42.85
N PRO A 666 5.47 -5.46 -44.14
CA PRO A 666 5.88 -4.34 -44.97
C PRO A 666 5.17 -3.03 -44.58
N ALA A 667 5.96 -1.98 -44.42
CA ALA A 667 5.58 -0.64 -43.95
C ALA A 667 4.72 0.21 -44.92
N SER A 668 3.74 -0.37 -45.62
CA SER A 668 2.94 0.34 -46.63
C SER A 668 1.50 0.66 -46.23
N SER A 669 1.04 0.37 -45.01
CA SER A 669 -0.35 0.61 -44.59
C SER A 669 -0.58 1.90 -43.78
N CYS A 670 0.45 2.53 -43.20
CA CYS A 670 0.24 3.68 -42.30
C CYS A 670 -0.19 4.97 -43.02
N LEU A 671 0.12 5.15 -44.31
CA LEU A 671 -0.27 6.36 -45.05
C LEU A 671 -1.77 6.40 -45.45
N ALA A 672 -2.46 5.25 -45.41
CA ALA A 672 -3.87 5.18 -45.82
C ALA A 672 -4.85 5.60 -44.71
N GLU A 673 -4.46 5.44 -43.44
CA GLU A 673 -5.30 5.78 -42.30
C GLU A 673 -5.29 7.30 -42.02
N ASP A 674 -4.15 7.98 -42.22
CA ASP A 674 -4.04 9.44 -42.05
C ASP A 674 -4.81 10.23 -43.13
N LEU A 675 -4.86 9.71 -44.36
CA LEU A 675 -5.67 10.28 -45.44
C LEU A 675 -7.17 10.14 -45.20
N TRP A 676 -7.60 9.10 -44.48
CA TRP A 676 -9.01 8.88 -44.15
C TRP A 676 -9.50 9.84 -43.05
N VAL A 677 -8.65 10.15 -42.08
CA VAL A 677 -8.95 11.15 -41.03
C VAL A 677 -9.02 12.56 -41.62
N LEU A 678 -8.11 12.91 -42.54
CA LEU A 678 -8.19 14.17 -43.29
C LEU A 678 -9.46 14.26 -44.17
N TYR A 679 -9.88 13.16 -44.79
CA TYR A 679 -11.12 13.10 -45.58
C TYR A 679 -12.38 13.29 -44.73
N ILE A 680 -12.42 12.71 -43.52
CA ILE A 680 -13.53 12.91 -42.57
C ILE A 680 -13.55 14.36 -42.06
N LEU A 681 -12.39 14.93 -41.70
CA LEU A 681 -12.31 16.31 -41.22
C LEU A 681 -12.68 17.31 -42.33
N TRP A 682 -12.33 17.02 -43.58
CA TRP A 682 -12.73 17.83 -44.73
C TRP A 682 -14.25 17.75 -44.99
N GLY A 683 -14.85 16.56 -44.85
CA GLY A 683 -16.30 16.37 -44.93
C GLY A 683 -17.07 17.08 -43.80
N ILE A 684 -16.55 17.06 -42.56
CA ILE A 684 -17.16 17.76 -41.42
C ILE A 684 -17.09 19.27 -41.63
N TRP A 685 -15.97 19.81 -42.12
CA TRP A 685 -15.84 21.24 -42.40
C TRP A 685 -16.80 21.70 -43.52
N PHE A 686 -16.98 20.89 -44.56
CA PHE A 686 -17.85 21.20 -45.70
C PHE A 686 -19.35 21.13 -45.37
N VAL A 687 -19.76 20.25 -44.45
CA VAL A 687 -21.15 20.15 -43.99
C VAL A 687 -21.49 21.22 -42.94
N SER A 688 -20.49 21.75 -42.22
CA SER A 688 -20.69 22.75 -41.18
C SER A 688 -20.77 24.18 -41.71
N LEU A 689 -20.11 24.48 -42.84
CA LEU A 689 -20.02 25.84 -43.41
C LEU A 689 -21.39 26.47 -43.79
N PRO A 690 -22.36 25.73 -44.36
CA PRO A 690 -23.68 26.30 -44.71
C PRO A 690 -24.52 26.68 -43.49
N VAL A 691 -24.31 26.02 -42.35
CA VAL A 691 -25.04 26.31 -41.11
C VAL A 691 -24.61 27.66 -40.51
N TYR A 692 -23.35 28.06 -40.71
CA TYR A 692 -22.85 29.36 -40.27
C TYR A 692 -23.15 30.51 -41.26
N LEU A 693 -23.39 30.20 -42.53
CA LEU A 693 -23.72 31.20 -43.56
C LEU A 693 -25.22 31.51 -43.65
N TRP A 694 -26.08 30.74 -42.97
CA TRP A 694 -27.54 30.95 -42.95
C TRP A 694 -27.97 32.21 -42.18
N ASP A 695 -27.12 32.73 -41.27
CA ASP A 695 -27.40 33.94 -40.48
C ASP A 695 -27.06 35.27 -41.18
N LEU A 696 -26.62 35.24 -42.46
CA LEU A 696 -26.41 36.44 -43.25
C LEU A 696 -27.63 36.70 -44.14
N GLU A 697 -28.50 37.61 -43.70
CA GLU A 697 -29.66 38.08 -44.46
C GLU A 697 -29.24 38.60 -45.85
N GLY A 698 -29.71 37.93 -46.92
CA GLY A 698 -29.65 38.47 -48.28
C GLY A 698 -29.04 37.59 -49.38
N LEU A 699 -28.85 36.28 -49.17
CA LEU A 699 -28.41 35.37 -50.24
C LEU A 699 -29.59 34.67 -50.91
N ASP A 700 -29.75 34.92 -52.21
CA ASP A 700 -30.83 34.44 -53.07
C ASP A 700 -30.73 32.92 -53.33
N GLU A 701 -31.86 32.22 -53.44
CA GLU A 701 -31.95 30.75 -53.54
C GLU A 701 -31.12 30.15 -54.70
N ALA A 702 -30.83 30.97 -55.71
CA ALA A 702 -29.99 30.63 -56.85
C ALA A 702 -28.55 30.27 -56.47
N TRP A 703 -27.99 30.86 -55.41
CA TRP A 703 -26.62 30.58 -54.95
C TRP A 703 -26.50 29.21 -54.27
N VAL A 704 -27.53 28.79 -53.54
CA VAL A 704 -27.57 27.47 -52.89
C VAL A 704 -27.63 26.37 -53.95
N PHE A 705 -28.41 26.57 -55.02
CA PHE A 705 -28.48 25.65 -56.14
C PHE A 705 -27.17 25.59 -56.94
N ALA A 706 -26.52 26.73 -57.20
CA ALA A 706 -25.23 26.77 -57.87
C ALA A 706 -24.13 26.07 -57.05
N TRP A 707 -24.15 26.23 -55.73
CA TRP A 707 -23.22 25.55 -54.82
C TRP A 707 -23.41 24.03 -54.81
N HIS A 708 -24.67 23.55 -54.75
CA HIS A 708 -24.95 22.11 -54.80
C HIS A 708 -24.60 21.49 -56.16
N ALA A 709 -24.83 22.21 -57.26
CA ALA A 709 -24.44 21.75 -58.59
C ALA A 709 -22.92 21.69 -58.75
N TRP A 710 -22.18 22.65 -58.20
CA TRP A 710 -20.72 22.68 -58.23
C TRP A 710 -20.10 21.58 -57.34
N ALA A 711 -20.68 21.34 -56.15
CA ALA A 711 -20.26 20.26 -55.25
C ALA A 711 -20.54 18.86 -55.85
N ALA A 712 -21.66 18.68 -56.53
CA ALA A 712 -21.98 17.44 -57.23
C ALA A 712 -21.02 17.18 -58.41
N MET A 713 -20.63 18.23 -59.16
CA MET A 713 -19.64 18.11 -60.23
C MET A 713 -18.25 17.73 -59.70
N LEU A 714 -17.82 18.28 -58.57
CA LEU A 714 -16.53 17.92 -57.95
C LEU A 714 -16.53 16.49 -57.39
N PHE A 715 -17.68 15.99 -56.94
CA PHE A 715 -17.83 14.61 -56.46
C PHE A 715 -17.82 13.58 -57.60
N GLU A 716 -18.20 13.94 -58.82
CA GLU A 716 -18.05 13.06 -60.00
C GLU A 716 -16.63 13.10 -60.62
N LEU A 717 -15.83 14.13 -60.29
CA LEU A 717 -14.47 14.31 -60.82
C LEU A 717 -13.38 13.62 -59.97
N PHE A 718 -13.69 13.25 -58.72
CA PHE A 718 -12.86 12.46 -57.83
C PHE A 718 -13.35 11.01 -57.77
#